data_AF-A0A940R5K7-F1
#
_entry.id   AF-A0A940R5K7-F1
#
_cell.length_a   1.000
_cell.length_b   1.000
_cell.length_c   1.000
_cell.angle_alpha   90.00
_cell.angle_beta   90.00
_cell.angle_gamma   90.00
#
_symmetry.space_group_name_H-M   'P 1'
#
loop_
_entity.id
_entity.type
_entity.pdbx_description
1 polymer ?
#
loop_
_entity_poly.entity_id
_entity_poly.type
_entity_poly.pdbx_seq_one_letter_code
_entity_poly.pdbx_strand_id
1 'polypeptide(L)'
;MFENQIKRGWLALACGLVCAPVWAAAPNDRWTDRIAVAALPYSAVQTDVGSALFNSDEPTGPCFPSSLNPGNAVWYSYSTGGEVEYLNLDTVGSSYDSVLSVWTGTPGAFELVGGGCNDNGNQDGSANTARLAGLRLAPNTEYSILVSRATQSSGSMTLNLSIDRAPQYRVTRSDDRAGSTCADGDCSLREAISAANAAPGAVVIPAGTYRIELAGAGEDANASGDFDLRSPMGLYGEGAGATIVDGNGLDRVFHLDPSGTGVTSGRLTAHFADLTIRGGQTAGFSSGAGLFSNSGSSFLSLERVVVRDNVSIASGGGIQAGMRGFLREVLVQNNSAVGSGGGINLSGSASGLNFDLVGSAVVGNRATGTGTSGTGGGINSVQLLRISNSTIDANEANHSGGGINVDGTNGELALYGVTLTHNRSDAEANGVGSGGGLRFNGSKTSTIRHSVLAFNVDPTNPGAAIFGPDCSKNNTTALTIGYSLVSDRRGSCSYTGSGNLLDVDPGFDGQLGDHGGPTPTLLPLATSALVDAGDEAGCRDFLPAPRRFDQRGVGHARVVDGGSGALRCDIGAVEYEAPAVEPPAGAPALLAADDSGISSNDGITNVVAPRFTGRCLAEATVHLWIDGVRAENGAACVDGRYVVAAAAPLTDGSHPIQAQALVDGEWSDPTAPFEVTIDTRAPVVRFTEAPPAGITADETQFRVEVDEAVPAVCSLDGATPTACRDPHKLFLLAMGPHRFVATATDLAGNPGRAEHAFERVELSPLEAPFLDVSTDTGRSNTDGITLADPLRIVGTCRDGDLVTIYDIDEPMNASGNCSGGAFSIDVAGAREGLRIVAVTATRAGLETTRSPGAFVLVDRTPPPAPTLLLRAASGGTQVEVGGSAEVNADVAVLADGQPFCATRVDGAGQWHCAGDLGERDTLTASTTDAAGNRGVDSAPLHVDFTPLAAPRLDPATDSGRSDADGVTRADPIRLGGVCSDGDTVKAYRGGIYTGVSTACAGGAYSLELAGVGEGEHAFAVGAVRGGIETAVGPGTSVRIDRTPPDAPTVRLPDVVDAPQFTVGGTAEADADVVVLAGAQPFCSARADEQGEWSCAGDLGGERSLSARASDAAGNVGAASAPLPVEWDRVFADGFDG
;
A
#
# COMPACT_ATOMS: atom_id res chain seq x y z
N MET A 1 21.29 56.79 -51.77
CA MET A 1 21.07 58.24 -51.91
C MET A 1 19.97 58.60 -50.93
N PHE A 2 20.15 59.33 -49.83
CA PHE A 2 21.27 60.10 -49.31
C PHE A 2 21.22 59.96 -47.78
N GLU A 3 22.39 59.80 -47.21
CA GLU A 3 22.72 59.59 -45.81
C GLU A 3 23.05 60.95 -45.17
N ASN A 4 22.91 61.05 -43.85
CA ASN A 4 23.46 62.09 -42.95
C ASN A 4 22.88 63.52 -42.97
N GLN A 5 21.88 63.75 -42.11
CA GLN A 5 21.89 64.72 -40.99
C GLN A 5 20.70 64.29 -40.11
N ILE A 6 20.85 63.81 -38.88
CA ILE A 6 20.99 64.62 -37.67
C ILE A 6 21.59 63.71 -36.59
N LYS A 7 22.91 63.82 -36.38
CA LYS A 7 23.61 63.40 -35.16
C LYS A 7 24.34 64.62 -34.62
N ARG A 8 24.24 64.83 -33.30
CA ARG A 8 24.83 65.91 -32.47
C ARG A 8 23.89 67.06 -32.09
N GLY A 9 22.82 66.71 -31.38
CA GLY A 9 22.31 67.48 -30.24
C GLY A 9 22.44 66.63 -28.99
N TRP A 10 23.69 66.33 -28.58
CA TRP A 10 24.02 65.60 -27.37
C TRP A 10 24.55 66.58 -26.33
N LEU A 11 24.15 66.34 -25.08
CA LEU A 11 24.55 66.95 -23.80
C LEU A 11 23.72 68.15 -23.29
N ALA A 12 23.08 67.87 -22.15
CA ALA A 12 22.79 68.77 -21.03
C ALA A 12 21.54 69.66 -21.13
N LEU A 13 20.37 69.04 -20.93
CA LEU A 13 19.44 69.55 -19.92
C LEU A 13 18.90 68.37 -19.10
N ALA A 14 19.68 68.02 -18.08
CA ALA A 14 19.29 67.11 -17.03
C ALA A 14 18.35 67.81 -16.04
N CYS A 15 17.53 66.98 -15.39
CA CYS A 15 16.85 67.19 -14.12
C CYS A 15 15.42 67.78 -14.18
N GLY A 16 14.43 66.87 -14.14
CA GLY A 16 13.07 67.23 -13.75
C GLY A 16 11.94 66.38 -14.32
N LEU A 17 12.12 65.07 -14.57
CA LEU A 17 10.99 64.13 -14.47
C LEU A 17 11.55 62.75 -14.12
N VAL A 18 11.18 62.28 -12.94
CA VAL A 18 11.65 61.07 -12.28
C VAL A 18 11.41 59.85 -13.19
N CYS A 19 12.48 59.17 -13.62
CA CYS A 19 12.37 57.78 -14.03
C CYS A 19 11.89 57.01 -12.80
N ALA A 20 10.61 56.64 -12.77
CA ALA A 20 10.20 55.52 -11.93
C ALA A 20 11.09 54.33 -12.33
N PRO A 21 11.72 53.62 -11.38
CA PRO A 21 12.46 52.41 -11.73
C PRO A 21 11.52 51.51 -12.52
N VAL A 22 12.00 50.93 -13.62
CA VAL A 22 11.30 49.81 -14.26
C VAL A 22 11.57 48.62 -13.35
N TRP A 23 10.57 48.26 -12.54
CA TRP A 23 10.66 47.12 -11.62
C TRP A 23 10.75 45.86 -12.49
N ALA A 24 11.73 44.99 -12.23
CA ALA A 24 11.81 43.70 -12.89
C ALA A 24 10.57 42.88 -12.49
N ALA A 25 9.93 42.22 -13.46
CA ALA A 25 8.80 41.34 -13.17
C ALA A 25 9.23 40.21 -12.23
N ALA A 26 8.33 39.76 -11.37
CA ALA A 26 8.58 38.62 -10.49
C ALA A 26 9.02 37.40 -11.34
N PRO A 27 10.12 36.71 -10.99
CA PRO A 27 10.69 35.65 -11.82
C PRO A 27 9.78 34.43 -11.99
N ASN A 28 8.80 34.25 -11.13
CA ASN A 28 7.84 33.15 -11.10
C ASN A 28 6.38 33.62 -11.27
N ASP A 29 6.19 34.70 -12.02
CA ASP A 29 4.88 35.27 -12.38
C ASP A 29 4.05 34.35 -13.30
N ARG A 30 4.71 33.44 -14.03
CA ARG A 30 4.03 32.44 -14.88
C ARG A 30 4.19 31.04 -14.33
N TRP A 31 3.17 30.20 -14.55
CA TRP A 31 3.22 28.79 -14.19
C TRP A 31 4.42 28.05 -14.82
N THR A 32 4.83 28.41 -16.04
CA THR A 32 6.00 27.83 -16.71
C THR A 32 7.32 28.18 -16.04
N ASP A 33 7.35 29.30 -15.31
CA ASP A 33 8.54 29.88 -14.70
C ASP A 33 8.54 29.65 -13.15
N ARG A 34 7.72 28.70 -12.69
CA ARG A 34 7.57 28.35 -11.28
C ARG A 34 8.90 27.95 -10.64
N ILE A 35 9.14 28.42 -9.42
CA ILE A 35 10.36 28.06 -8.67
C ILE A 35 10.21 26.65 -8.10
N ALA A 36 11.18 25.78 -8.39
CA ALA A 36 11.22 24.43 -7.83
C ALA A 36 11.68 24.45 -6.36
N VAL A 37 10.87 23.86 -5.48
CA VAL A 37 11.20 23.60 -4.08
C VAL A 37 12.06 22.34 -4.04
N ALA A 38 13.38 22.52 -4.10
CA ALA A 38 14.32 21.41 -4.30
C ALA A 38 14.61 20.57 -3.03
N ALA A 39 14.38 21.12 -1.83
CA ALA A 39 14.60 20.44 -0.55
C ALA A 39 13.75 21.08 0.56
N LEU A 40 13.44 20.31 1.60
CA LEU A 40 12.75 20.77 2.81
C LEU A 40 13.70 20.71 4.02
N PRO A 41 13.67 21.67 4.97
CA PRO A 41 12.80 22.84 5.01
C PRO A 41 13.13 23.85 3.90
N TYR A 42 12.10 24.48 3.32
CA TYR A 42 12.25 25.51 2.29
C TYR A 42 11.71 26.82 2.81
N SER A 43 12.50 27.89 2.66
CA SER A 43 12.07 29.24 2.97
C SER A 43 12.47 30.20 1.86
N ALA A 44 11.55 31.06 1.43
CA ALA A 44 11.80 32.09 0.44
C ALA A 44 11.27 33.44 0.92
N VAL A 45 12.08 34.49 0.73
CA VAL A 45 11.67 35.88 0.88
C VAL A 45 11.76 36.54 -0.49
N GLN A 46 10.62 36.91 -1.05
CA GLN A 46 10.55 37.54 -2.36
C GLN A 46 10.08 38.99 -2.19
N THR A 47 11.00 39.93 -2.38
CA THR A 47 10.69 41.35 -2.48
C THR A 47 10.16 41.65 -3.88
N ASP A 48 9.14 42.49 -3.97
CA ASP A 48 8.57 43.05 -5.21
C ASP A 48 7.61 42.16 -6.01
N VAL A 49 6.90 41.24 -5.34
CA VAL A 49 5.81 40.45 -5.94
C VAL A 49 4.63 41.29 -6.44
N GLY A 50 4.55 42.57 -6.06
CA GLY A 50 3.54 43.52 -6.54
C GLY A 50 3.62 43.87 -8.03
N SER A 51 4.65 43.36 -8.74
CA SER A 51 4.77 43.43 -10.20
C SER A 51 4.16 42.24 -10.95
N ALA A 52 3.85 41.13 -10.27
CA ALA A 52 3.25 39.94 -10.86
C ALA A 52 1.80 40.20 -11.34
N LEU A 53 1.25 39.38 -12.21
CA LEU A 53 -0.10 39.52 -12.77
C LEU A 53 -0.93 38.28 -12.45
N PHE A 54 -2.23 38.47 -12.23
CA PHE A 54 -3.16 37.33 -12.25
C PHE A 54 -3.58 37.06 -13.69
N ASN A 55 -3.22 35.90 -14.22
CA ASN A 55 -3.45 35.55 -15.62
C ASN A 55 -4.71 34.69 -15.80
N SER A 56 -5.29 34.70 -17.00
CA SER A 56 -6.56 33.99 -17.28
C SER A 56 -6.45 32.46 -17.24
N ASP A 57 -5.23 31.93 -17.29
CA ASP A 57 -4.91 30.50 -17.24
C ASP A 57 -4.65 30.01 -15.80
N GLU A 58 -4.71 30.90 -14.81
CA GLU A 58 -4.55 30.57 -13.40
C GLU A 58 -5.86 30.07 -12.77
N PRO A 59 -5.80 29.07 -11.89
CA PRO A 59 -7.00 28.48 -11.30
C PRO A 59 -7.59 29.45 -10.26
N THR A 60 -8.89 29.69 -10.41
CA THR A 60 -9.70 30.37 -9.38
C THR A 60 -10.38 29.29 -8.54
N GLY A 61 -9.79 28.97 -7.39
CA GLY A 61 -10.28 27.94 -6.49
C GLY A 61 -11.32 28.42 -5.45
N PRO A 62 -11.88 27.49 -4.65
CA PRO A 62 -12.75 27.79 -3.51
C PRO A 62 -12.07 28.64 -2.42
N CYS A 63 -10.74 28.81 -2.53
CA CYS A 63 -9.90 29.60 -1.63
C CYS A 63 -10.19 31.09 -1.71
N PHE A 64 -10.71 31.57 -2.84
CA PHE A 64 -10.94 33.00 -3.07
C PHE A 64 -12.37 33.41 -2.72
N PRO A 65 -12.58 34.54 -2.03
CA PRO A 65 -13.91 35.09 -1.82
C PRO A 65 -14.47 35.58 -3.15
N SER A 66 -15.73 35.23 -3.44
CA SER A 66 -16.41 35.48 -4.73
C SER A 66 -16.49 36.95 -5.16
N SER A 67 -16.25 37.89 -4.25
CA SER A 67 -16.31 39.34 -4.52
C SER A 67 -14.97 39.98 -4.92
N LEU A 68 -13.86 39.24 -4.89
CA LEU A 68 -12.52 39.79 -5.12
C LEU A 68 -11.88 39.11 -6.33
N ASN A 69 -11.46 39.90 -7.32
CA ASN A 69 -10.53 39.40 -8.32
C ASN A 69 -9.22 39.05 -7.61
N PRO A 70 -8.73 37.81 -7.72
CA PRO A 70 -7.44 37.47 -7.17
C PRO A 70 -6.37 38.42 -7.73
N GLY A 71 -5.49 38.83 -6.83
CA GLY A 71 -4.42 39.77 -7.09
C GLY A 71 -3.20 39.10 -7.70
N ASN A 72 -2.09 39.83 -7.69
CA ASN A 72 -0.78 39.36 -8.11
C ASN A 72 -0.49 37.94 -7.56
N ALA A 73 -0.01 37.04 -8.43
CA ALA A 73 0.21 35.63 -8.10
C ALA A 73 1.61 35.17 -8.51
N VAL A 74 2.17 34.25 -7.73
CA VAL A 74 3.49 33.68 -8.00
C VAL A 74 3.45 32.17 -7.78
N TRP A 75 4.27 31.46 -8.57
CA TRP A 75 4.24 30.01 -8.66
C TRP A 75 5.47 29.33 -8.07
N TYR A 76 5.23 28.22 -7.40
CA TYR A 76 6.24 27.26 -6.96
C TYR A 76 5.84 25.85 -7.39
N SER A 77 6.81 24.93 -7.46
CA SER A 77 6.56 23.50 -7.68
C SER A 77 7.19 22.66 -6.60
N TYR A 78 6.55 21.54 -6.28
CA TYR A 78 7.09 20.51 -5.40
C TYR A 78 6.81 19.13 -6.00
N SER A 79 7.79 18.23 -5.95
CA SER A 79 7.63 16.85 -6.41
C SER A 79 7.85 15.90 -5.24
N THR A 80 6.91 15.01 -5.00
CA THR A 80 7.02 14.00 -3.95
C THR A 80 7.86 12.80 -4.40
N GLY A 81 8.48 12.12 -3.43
CA GLY A 81 9.17 10.85 -3.64
C GLY A 81 8.22 9.65 -3.73
N GLY A 82 8.74 8.44 -3.49
CA GLY A 82 7.98 7.18 -3.59
C GLY A 82 6.95 6.93 -2.48
N GLU A 83 6.88 7.78 -1.46
CA GLU A 83 6.02 7.62 -0.28
C GLU A 83 5.02 8.78 -0.15
N VAL A 84 3.95 8.57 0.61
CA VAL A 84 3.01 9.66 0.97
C VAL A 84 3.75 10.67 1.84
N GLU A 85 3.63 11.95 1.49
CA GLU A 85 4.25 13.04 2.23
C GLU A 85 3.19 13.95 2.87
N TYR A 86 3.55 14.59 3.98
CA TYR A 86 2.69 15.55 4.65
C TYR A 86 3.46 16.85 4.83
N LEU A 87 2.90 17.96 4.37
CA LEU A 87 3.58 19.26 4.40
C LEU A 87 2.81 20.29 5.23
N ASN A 88 3.59 21.16 5.89
CA ASN A 88 3.13 22.43 6.40
C ASN A 88 3.60 23.51 5.42
N LEU A 89 2.71 24.41 5.03
CA LEU A 89 3.03 25.56 4.20
C LEU A 89 2.50 26.80 4.89
N ASP A 90 3.30 27.86 4.99
CA ASP A 90 2.87 29.10 5.60
C ASP A 90 3.47 30.32 4.91
N THR A 91 2.73 31.42 4.95
CA THR A 91 3.20 32.70 4.41
C THR A 91 3.43 33.75 5.50
N VAL A 92 3.73 33.30 6.72
CA VAL A 92 3.81 34.14 7.92
C VAL A 92 4.87 35.23 7.72
N GLY A 93 4.53 36.46 8.11
CA GLY A 93 5.39 37.64 7.92
C GLY A 93 5.24 38.34 6.56
N SER A 94 4.42 37.85 5.64
CA SER A 94 4.15 38.54 4.36
C SER A 94 3.49 39.91 4.56
N SER A 95 3.83 40.86 3.68
CA SER A 95 3.37 42.26 3.79
C SER A 95 1.98 42.50 3.19
N TYR A 96 1.30 41.47 2.67
CA TYR A 96 0.02 41.55 1.96
C TYR A 96 -0.80 40.29 2.18
N ASP A 97 -2.13 40.43 2.17
CA ASP A 97 -3.07 39.33 2.41
C ASP A 97 -2.95 38.23 1.36
N SER A 98 -2.34 37.11 1.76
CA SER A 98 -1.96 36.03 0.87
C SER A 98 -2.98 34.89 0.90
N VAL A 99 -3.22 34.32 -0.28
CA VAL A 99 -4.01 33.12 -0.51
C VAL A 99 -3.07 32.03 -0.98
N LEU A 100 -3.11 30.89 -0.29
CA LEU A 100 -2.32 29.72 -0.60
C LEU A 100 -3.21 28.63 -1.19
N SER A 101 -2.80 28.09 -2.33
CA SER A 101 -3.47 26.96 -2.95
C SER A 101 -2.50 25.98 -3.60
N VAL A 102 -2.80 24.69 -3.53
CA VAL A 102 -1.96 23.59 -4.04
C VAL A 102 -2.77 22.79 -5.04
N TRP A 103 -2.20 22.59 -6.23
CA TRP A 103 -2.88 22.02 -7.39
C TRP A 103 -2.05 20.90 -8.02
N THR A 104 -2.73 19.95 -8.63
CA THR A 104 -2.14 19.01 -9.61
C THR A 104 -2.58 19.40 -11.02
N GLY A 105 -1.86 18.89 -12.03
CA GLY A 105 -2.16 19.14 -13.44
C GLY A 105 -1.49 20.39 -14.01
N THR A 106 -2.01 20.86 -15.14
CA THR A 106 -1.45 21.95 -15.95
C THR A 106 -2.49 23.06 -16.17
N PRO A 107 -2.09 24.25 -16.66
CA PRO A 107 -3.03 25.33 -16.98
C PRO A 107 -4.19 24.86 -17.85
N GLY A 108 -5.42 25.26 -17.46
CA GLY A 108 -6.68 24.80 -18.07
C GLY A 108 -7.19 23.44 -17.59
N ALA A 109 -6.45 22.74 -16.73
CA ALA A 109 -6.72 21.37 -16.28
C ALA A 109 -6.37 21.15 -14.80
N PHE A 110 -6.26 22.21 -14.01
CA PHE A 110 -5.87 22.10 -12.61
C PHE A 110 -6.93 21.41 -11.75
N GLU A 111 -6.46 20.58 -10.83
CA GLU A 111 -7.29 19.98 -9.77
C GLU A 111 -6.77 20.41 -8.40
N LEU A 112 -7.66 20.90 -7.54
CA LEU A 112 -7.29 21.33 -6.20
C LEU A 112 -6.96 20.10 -5.35
N VAL A 113 -5.82 20.11 -4.68
CA VAL A 113 -5.48 19.08 -3.70
C VAL A 113 -6.40 19.19 -2.48
N GLY A 114 -6.89 18.07 -1.97
CA GLY A 114 -7.71 18.02 -0.75
C GLY A 114 -7.03 18.74 0.41
N GLY A 115 -7.73 19.71 1.02
CA GLY A 115 -7.18 20.55 2.08
C GLY A 115 -6.10 21.54 1.64
N GLY A 116 -5.72 21.57 0.37
CA GLY A 116 -4.63 22.38 -0.19
C GLY A 116 -5.01 23.84 -0.43
N CYS A 117 -5.80 24.47 0.45
CA CYS A 117 -6.45 25.75 0.19
C CYS A 117 -6.66 26.59 1.45
N ASN A 118 -6.17 27.84 1.48
CA ASN A 118 -6.38 28.77 2.59
C ASN A 118 -6.21 30.27 2.21
N ASP A 119 -7.00 31.16 2.81
CA ASP A 119 -7.03 32.63 2.61
C ASP A 119 -7.37 33.35 3.95
N ASN A 120 -6.52 33.20 4.98
CA ASN A 120 -6.90 33.49 6.36
C ASN A 120 -6.14 34.64 7.08
N GLY A 121 -5.91 35.82 6.49
CA GLY A 121 -5.45 36.98 7.31
C GLY A 121 -6.51 37.39 8.35
N ASN A 122 -6.31 37.47 9.68
CA ASN A 122 -5.17 37.84 10.55
C ASN A 122 -5.47 37.53 12.05
N GLN A 123 -4.48 37.21 12.94
CA GLN A 123 -4.29 37.80 14.30
C GLN A 123 -3.16 37.25 15.24
N ASP A 124 -2.02 36.78 14.73
CA ASP A 124 -0.79 36.69 15.57
C ASP A 124 0.06 37.98 15.54
N GLY A 125 -0.41 39.02 14.84
CA GLY A 125 0.37 40.21 14.50
C GLY A 125 0.87 40.23 13.04
N SER A 126 0.69 39.12 12.29
CA SER A 126 0.98 39.03 10.85
C SER A 126 -0.27 39.23 9.99
N ALA A 127 -0.46 40.44 9.48
CA ALA A 127 -1.79 40.94 9.13
C ALA A 127 -2.55 40.32 7.93
N ASN A 128 -2.04 39.24 7.36
CA ASN A 128 -2.01 39.11 5.90
C ASN A 128 -1.59 37.70 5.39
N THR A 129 -1.67 36.63 6.19
CA THR A 129 -0.92 35.38 5.92
C THR A 129 -1.83 34.15 5.84
N ALA A 130 -1.44 33.17 5.01
CA ALA A 130 -2.10 31.89 4.79
C ALA A 130 -1.30 30.73 5.40
N ARG A 131 -1.98 29.71 5.94
CA ARG A 131 -1.31 28.51 6.50
C ARG A 131 -2.03 27.20 6.21
N LEU A 132 -1.34 26.25 5.62
CA LEU A 132 -1.77 24.87 5.48
C LEU A 132 -0.94 24.00 6.42
N ALA A 133 -1.61 23.11 7.15
CA ALA A 133 -0.92 22.21 8.08
C ALA A 133 -1.36 20.76 7.85
N GLY A 134 -0.38 19.86 7.79
CA GLY A 134 -0.62 18.45 7.57
C GLY A 134 -1.21 18.11 6.20
N LEU A 135 -0.90 18.88 5.15
CA LEU A 135 -1.40 18.62 3.79
C LEU A 135 -0.86 17.29 3.26
N ARG A 136 -1.74 16.31 2.99
CA ARG A 136 -1.37 15.00 2.46
C ARG A 136 -1.12 15.08 0.95
N LEU A 137 0.07 14.65 0.54
CA LEU A 137 0.49 14.59 -0.86
C LEU A 137 0.72 13.13 -1.26
N ALA A 138 0.21 12.76 -2.43
CA ALA A 138 0.39 11.46 -3.04
C ALA A 138 1.84 11.25 -3.49
N PRO A 139 2.33 10.00 -3.51
CA PRO A 139 3.68 9.69 -4.00
C PRO A 139 3.83 9.99 -5.49
N ASN A 140 5.07 10.22 -5.94
CA ASN A 140 5.46 10.41 -7.33
C ASN A 140 4.62 11.46 -8.10
N THR A 141 4.19 12.51 -7.41
CA THR A 141 3.27 13.52 -7.96
C THR A 141 3.92 14.90 -7.98
N GLU A 142 3.78 15.61 -9.09
CA GLU A 142 4.18 17.02 -9.20
C GLU A 142 3.02 17.92 -8.80
N TYR A 143 3.28 18.82 -7.86
CA TYR A 143 2.35 19.80 -7.35
C TYR A 143 2.75 21.21 -7.77
N SER A 144 1.77 22.00 -8.14
CA SER A 144 1.89 23.45 -8.38
C SER A 144 1.34 24.20 -7.17
N ILE A 145 2.19 24.98 -6.51
CA ILE A 145 1.82 25.80 -5.36
C ILE A 145 1.66 27.23 -5.85
N LEU A 146 0.46 27.77 -5.68
CA LEU A 146 0.09 29.13 -6.05
C LEU A 146 -0.03 29.98 -4.79
N VAL A 147 0.81 31.01 -4.70
CA VAL A 147 0.67 32.05 -3.69
C VAL A 147 0.18 33.30 -4.38
N SER A 148 -1.02 33.73 -4.02
CA SER A 148 -1.66 34.89 -4.63
C SER A 148 -2.09 35.87 -3.56
N ARG A 149 -2.58 37.03 -4.00
CA ARG A 149 -3.13 38.04 -3.10
C ARG A 149 -4.65 38.01 -3.12
N ALA A 150 -5.30 38.27 -1.99
CA ALA A 150 -6.75 38.33 -1.90
C ALA A 150 -7.39 39.48 -2.73
N THR A 151 -6.69 40.60 -2.96
CA THR A 151 -7.16 41.78 -3.73
C THR A 151 -6.07 42.44 -4.59
N GLN A 152 -6.38 42.98 -5.78
CA GLN A 152 -5.39 43.72 -6.60
C GLN A 152 -4.99 45.09 -5.99
N SER A 153 -3.69 45.41 -5.92
CA SER A 153 -3.21 46.79 -5.64
C SER A 153 -1.80 47.03 -6.19
N SER A 154 -1.43 48.28 -6.49
CA SER A 154 -0.08 48.66 -6.92
C SER A 154 0.82 49.09 -5.75
N GLY A 155 1.95 48.43 -5.53
CA GLY A 155 2.97 48.78 -4.54
C GLY A 155 4.03 47.69 -4.34
N SER A 156 5.18 48.00 -3.73
CA SER A 156 6.17 46.98 -3.31
C SER A 156 5.55 46.07 -2.27
N MET A 157 5.73 44.76 -2.43
CA MET A 157 5.18 43.72 -1.56
C MET A 157 6.26 42.69 -1.29
N THR A 158 6.33 42.19 -0.05
CA THR A 158 7.24 41.12 0.34
C THR A 158 6.43 39.87 0.67
N LEU A 159 6.68 38.79 -0.08
CA LEU A 159 6.21 37.44 0.24
C LEU A 159 7.26 36.76 1.12
N ASN A 160 6.83 36.23 2.26
CA ASN A 160 7.56 35.22 3.01
C ASN A 160 6.83 33.90 2.80
N LEU A 161 7.50 32.85 2.31
CA LEU A 161 6.96 31.51 2.14
C LEU A 161 7.85 30.52 2.86
N SER A 162 7.25 29.67 3.68
CA SER A 162 7.86 28.55 4.40
C SER A 162 7.14 27.26 4.02
N ILE A 163 7.91 26.20 3.77
CA ILE A 163 7.40 24.86 3.46
C ILE A 163 8.27 23.86 4.20
N ASP A 164 7.64 23.07 5.08
CA ASP A 164 8.29 22.10 5.94
C ASP A 164 7.57 20.75 5.92
N ARG A 165 8.27 19.69 6.33
CA ARG A 165 7.60 18.41 6.62
C ARG A 165 6.70 18.58 7.84
N ALA A 166 5.43 18.21 7.68
CA ALA A 166 4.47 18.23 8.77
C ALA A 166 4.76 17.09 9.77
N PRO A 167 4.69 17.35 11.08
CA PRO A 167 4.58 16.29 12.08
C PRO A 167 3.40 15.35 11.77
N GLN A 168 3.59 14.06 12.03
CA GLN A 168 2.56 13.04 11.89
C GLN A 168 2.20 12.47 13.26
N TYR A 169 0.92 12.50 13.60
CA TYR A 169 0.38 11.94 14.84
C TYR A 169 -0.46 10.72 14.46
N ARG A 170 0.16 9.54 14.58
CA ARG A 170 -0.47 8.27 14.21
C ARG A 170 -1.24 7.72 15.39
N VAL A 171 -2.55 7.62 15.23
CA VAL A 171 -3.40 6.95 16.22
C VAL A 171 -3.10 5.46 16.20
N THR A 172 -2.88 4.88 17.37
CA THR A 172 -2.57 3.45 17.53
C THR A 172 -3.60 2.73 18.39
N ARG A 173 -4.53 3.47 19.00
CA ARG A 173 -5.55 2.94 19.89
C ARG A 173 -6.91 3.58 19.64
N SER A 174 -7.97 2.82 19.90
CA SER A 174 -9.37 3.25 19.69
C SER A 174 -10.08 3.76 20.94
N ASP A 175 -9.51 3.55 22.14
CA ASP A 175 -10.06 4.06 23.40
C ASP A 175 -9.86 5.57 23.54
N ASP A 176 -10.80 6.23 24.20
CA ASP A 176 -10.77 7.68 24.39
C ASP A 176 -10.13 8.03 25.75
N ARG A 177 -8.89 8.50 25.68
CA ARG A 177 -8.06 8.82 26.84
C ARG A 177 -7.47 10.23 26.70
N ALA A 178 -7.48 10.97 27.81
CA ALA A 178 -6.73 12.20 27.99
C ALA A 178 -5.48 11.97 28.87
N GLY A 179 -4.38 12.70 28.61
CA GLY A 179 -3.29 12.84 29.58
C GLY A 179 -1.95 12.16 29.27
N SER A 180 -1.61 11.83 28.02
CA SER A 180 -0.22 11.51 27.60
C SER A 180 0.23 12.37 26.42
N THR A 181 1.55 12.48 26.24
CA THR A 181 2.14 12.80 24.94
C THR A 181 1.82 11.66 23.97
N CYS A 182 1.31 11.95 22.78
CA CYS A 182 1.14 10.96 21.70
C CYS A 182 2.51 10.32 21.41
N ALA A 183 2.73 9.08 21.84
CA ALA A 183 4.00 8.37 21.74
C ALA A 183 3.92 7.26 20.69
N ASP A 184 5.07 6.86 20.16
CA ASP A 184 5.17 5.76 19.20
C ASP A 184 4.60 4.48 19.81
N GLY A 185 3.47 4.00 19.28
CA GLY A 185 2.79 2.78 19.73
C GLY A 185 1.73 2.96 20.82
N ASP A 186 1.56 4.18 21.38
CA ASP A 186 0.56 4.48 22.41
C ASP A 186 0.02 5.90 22.22
N CYS A 187 -1.02 6.02 21.39
CA CYS A 187 -1.64 7.30 21.08
C CYS A 187 -3.12 7.11 20.71
N SER A 188 -4.01 7.67 21.53
CA SER A 188 -5.44 7.79 21.24
C SER A 188 -5.72 8.91 20.22
N LEU A 189 -6.94 8.96 19.66
CA LEU A 189 -7.36 10.07 18.82
C LEU A 189 -7.32 11.42 19.56
N ARG A 190 -7.75 11.46 20.82
CA ARG A 190 -7.70 12.68 21.65
C ARG A 190 -6.28 13.17 21.86
N GLU A 191 -5.34 12.24 22.11
CA GLU A 191 -3.92 12.57 22.30
C GLU A 191 -3.28 13.04 21.00
N ALA A 192 -3.61 12.41 19.86
CA ALA A 192 -3.13 12.84 18.55
C ALA A 192 -3.60 14.27 18.21
N ILE A 193 -4.89 14.57 18.44
CA ILE A 193 -5.46 15.91 18.25
C ILE A 193 -4.82 16.92 19.22
N SER A 194 -4.60 16.52 20.48
CA SER A 194 -3.91 17.36 21.47
C SER A 194 -2.48 17.70 21.04
N ALA A 195 -1.76 16.72 20.48
CA ALA A 195 -0.42 16.92 19.95
C ALA A 195 -0.42 17.81 18.70
N ALA A 196 -1.36 17.62 17.78
CA ALA A 196 -1.55 18.49 16.62
C ALA A 196 -1.95 19.91 16.99
N ASN A 197 -2.74 20.09 18.06
CA ASN A 197 -3.06 21.40 18.63
C ASN A 197 -1.81 22.14 19.12
N ALA A 198 -0.83 21.42 19.69
CA ALA A 198 0.42 21.98 20.18
C ALA A 198 1.43 22.24 19.05
N ALA A 199 1.50 21.34 18.07
CA ALA A 199 2.37 21.44 16.90
C ALA A 199 1.60 21.03 15.63
N PRO A 200 1.10 22.02 14.85
CA PRO A 200 0.27 21.78 13.66
C PRO A 200 0.86 20.75 12.69
N GLY A 201 0.04 19.80 12.27
CA GLY A 201 0.48 18.69 11.43
C GLY A 201 -0.68 17.78 10.99
N ALA A 202 -0.36 16.53 10.67
CA ALA A 202 -1.32 15.54 10.20
C ALA A 202 -1.67 14.51 11.28
N VAL A 203 -2.95 14.30 11.55
CA VAL A 203 -3.47 13.21 12.36
C VAL A 203 -3.88 12.07 11.42
N VAL A 204 -3.28 10.90 11.60
CA VAL A 204 -3.53 9.72 10.76
C VAL A 204 -4.26 8.68 11.59
N ILE A 205 -5.45 8.28 11.14
CA ILE A 205 -6.43 7.50 11.89
C ILE A 205 -6.66 6.17 11.17
N PRO A 206 -6.06 5.06 11.62
CA PRO A 206 -6.27 3.76 11.02
C PRO A 206 -7.74 3.32 11.03
N ALA A 207 -8.05 2.27 10.27
CA ALA A 207 -9.37 1.63 10.31
C ALA A 207 -9.76 1.23 11.75
N GLY A 208 -10.99 1.53 12.14
CA GLY A 208 -11.47 1.33 13.50
C GLY A 208 -12.66 2.23 13.84
N THR A 209 -13.28 1.99 14.99
CA THR A 209 -14.29 2.89 15.58
C THR A 209 -13.73 3.57 16.81
N TYR A 210 -13.60 4.89 16.76
CA TYR A 210 -13.06 5.75 17.80
C TYR A 210 -14.23 6.45 18.49
N ARG A 211 -14.65 5.90 19.63
CA ARG A 211 -15.80 6.42 20.39
C ARG A 211 -15.33 7.44 21.40
N ILE A 212 -16.08 8.52 21.57
CA ILE A 212 -15.94 9.38 22.75
C ILE A 212 -16.41 8.58 23.98
N GLU A 213 -15.55 8.46 24.98
CA GLU A 213 -15.82 7.75 26.24
C GLU A 213 -15.72 8.70 27.44
N LEU A 214 -14.97 9.81 27.31
CA LEU A 214 -14.85 10.83 28.34
C LEU A 214 -16.00 11.84 28.19
N ALA A 215 -17.04 11.72 29.01
CA ALA A 215 -18.14 12.69 29.00
C ALA A 215 -17.70 14.07 29.53
N GLY A 216 -18.08 15.14 28.85
CA GLY A 216 -17.78 16.51 29.29
C GLY A 216 -18.34 17.57 28.35
N ALA A 217 -19.61 17.95 28.54
CA ALA A 217 -20.27 18.94 27.67
C ALA A 217 -19.73 20.36 27.84
N GLY A 218 -19.40 21.03 26.74
CA GLY A 218 -18.93 22.43 26.73
C GLY A 218 -17.53 22.61 27.31
N GLU A 219 -16.71 21.58 27.22
CA GLU A 219 -15.28 21.65 27.44
C GLU A 219 -14.62 21.98 26.09
N ASP A 220 -13.74 22.98 26.03
CA ASP A 220 -13.19 23.50 24.76
C ASP A 220 -11.63 23.41 24.71
N ALA A 221 -11.04 22.50 25.48
CA ALA A 221 -9.59 22.27 25.56
C ALA A 221 -9.17 20.83 25.22
N ASN A 222 -10.04 20.06 24.57
CA ASN A 222 -9.84 18.69 24.12
C ASN A 222 -9.50 17.72 25.27
N ALA A 223 -9.95 17.98 26.48
CA ALA A 223 -9.74 17.16 27.66
C ALA A 223 -10.84 16.10 27.86
N SER A 224 -12.06 16.36 27.40
CA SER A 224 -13.24 15.49 27.46
C SER A 224 -14.30 15.96 26.46
N GLY A 225 -15.39 15.21 26.28
CA GLY A 225 -16.46 15.62 25.38
C GLY A 225 -16.04 15.47 23.92
N ASP A 226 -16.43 16.45 23.10
CA ASP A 226 -16.02 16.55 21.70
C ASP A 226 -14.49 16.58 21.52
N PHE A 227 -14.05 16.37 20.29
CA PHE A 227 -12.66 16.59 19.92
C PHE A 227 -12.47 18.06 19.50
N ASP A 228 -11.76 18.85 20.32
CA ASP A 228 -11.51 20.25 20.01
C ASP A 228 -10.26 20.43 19.14
N LEU A 229 -10.46 21.02 17.96
CA LEU A 229 -9.40 21.45 17.06
C LEU A 229 -9.14 22.94 17.29
N ARG A 230 -7.95 23.24 17.80
CA ARG A 230 -7.53 24.59 18.21
C ARG A 230 -6.43 25.17 17.33
N SER A 231 -5.78 24.33 16.51
CA SER A 231 -4.75 24.72 15.55
C SER A 231 -4.94 24.01 14.20
N PRO A 232 -4.45 24.58 13.07
CA PRO A 232 -4.63 23.99 11.75
C PRO A 232 -4.09 22.57 11.68
N MET A 233 -4.83 21.66 11.04
CA MET A 233 -4.42 20.26 10.87
C MET A 233 -5.22 19.55 9.79
N GLY A 234 -4.66 18.44 9.30
CA GLY A 234 -5.38 17.46 8.48
C GLY A 234 -5.67 16.19 9.29
N LEU A 235 -6.87 15.65 9.17
CA LEU A 235 -7.31 14.39 9.78
C LEU A 235 -7.66 13.40 8.68
N TYR A 236 -6.93 12.30 8.62
CA TYR A 236 -7.01 11.34 7.51
C TYR A 236 -7.36 9.95 8.03
N GLY A 237 -8.49 9.41 7.59
CA GLY A 237 -8.85 8.00 7.77
C GLY A 237 -8.39 7.11 6.60
N GLU A 238 -8.79 5.84 6.64
CA GLU A 238 -8.52 4.84 5.60
C GLU A 238 -9.72 4.62 4.64
N GLY A 239 -10.81 5.37 4.85
CA GLY A 239 -12.03 5.33 4.05
C GLY A 239 -13.27 5.46 4.93
N ALA A 240 -14.34 6.06 4.40
CA ALA A 240 -15.56 6.33 5.17
C ALA A 240 -16.22 5.06 5.76
N GLY A 241 -16.07 3.90 5.11
CA GLY A 241 -16.52 2.61 5.65
C GLY A 241 -15.59 1.95 6.67
N ALA A 242 -14.33 2.40 6.77
CA ALA A 242 -13.27 1.77 7.56
C ALA A 242 -12.94 2.55 8.83
N THR A 243 -12.86 3.87 8.75
CA THR A 243 -12.54 4.75 9.89
C THR A 243 -13.79 5.50 10.34
N ILE A 244 -14.24 5.24 11.57
CA ILE A 244 -15.47 5.82 12.15
C ILE A 244 -15.11 6.57 13.43
N VAL A 245 -15.41 7.87 13.48
CA VAL A 245 -15.36 8.68 14.71
C VAL A 245 -16.79 8.87 15.19
N ASP A 246 -17.05 8.43 16.43
CA ASP A 246 -18.39 8.23 16.97
C ASP A 246 -18.57 9.01 18.27
N GLY A 247 -19.48 9.99 18.27
CA GLY A 247 -19.77 10.85 19.42
C GLY A 247 -20.49 10.15 20.57
N ASN A 248 -20.95 8.90 20.36
CA ASN A 248 -21.54 8.06 21.39
C ASN A 248 -22.72 8.70 22.15
N GLY A 249 -23.37 9.72 21.56
CA GLY A 249 -24.45 10.50 22.15
C GLY A 249 -24.05 11.31 23.39
N LEU A 250 -22.75 11.50 23.66
CA LEU A 250 -22.27 12.17 24.87
C LEU A 250 -22.09 13.68 24.68
N ASP A 251 -21.61 14.09 23.50
CA ASP A 251 -21.45 15.47 23.07
C ASP A 251 -21.45 15.53 21.53
N ARG A 252 -21.09 16.66 20.94
CA ARG A 252 -20.70 16.75 19.53
C ARG A 252 -19.52 15.81 19.22
N VAL A 253 -19.23 15.59 17.94
CA VAL A 253 -18.02 14.83 17.57
C VAL A 253 -16.80 15.74 17.48
N PHE A 254 -16.88 16.82 16.69
CA PHE A 254 -15.78 17.76 16.50
C PHE A 254 -16.20 19.20 16.74
N HIS A 255 -15.38 19.92 17.49
CA HIS A 255 -15.50 21.34 17.72
C HIS A 255 -14.26 22.07 17.21
N LEU A 256 -14.47 22.96 16.25
CA LEU A 256 -13.42 23.79 15.68
C LEU A 256 -13.43 25.13 16.41
N ASP A 257 -12.79 25.18 17.58
CA ASP A 257 -12.69 26.38 18.39
C ASP A 257 -11.26 26.91 18.52
N PRO A 258 -10.93 28.01 17.83
CA PRO A 258 -9.66 28.69 18.04
C PRO A 258 -9.61 29.52 19.35
N SER A 259 -10.70 29.60 20.12
CA SER A 259 -10.79 30.40 21.34
C SER A 259 -9.92 29.84 22.50
N GLY A 260 -9.51 30.71 23.43
CA GLY A 260 -8.67 30.33 24.59
C GLY A 260 -7.16 30.21 24.35
N THR A 261 -6.64 30.62 23.17
CA THR A 261 -5.19 30.63 22.83
C THR A 261 -4.49 31.98 23.10
N GLY A 262 -5.20 32.96 23.67
CA GLY A 262 -4.74 34.36 23.74
C GLY A 262 -4.95 35.15 22.43
N VAL A 263 -5.46 34.47 21.38
CA VAL A 263 -5.82 35.07 20.10
C VAL A 263 -7.33 35.34 20.10
N THR A 264 -7.72 36.60 20.28
CA THR A 264 -9.12 37.02 20.11
C THR A 264 -9.48 36.94 18.63
N SER A 265 -10.12 35.85 18.17
CA SER A 265 -10.59 35.61 16.79
C SER A 265 -9.59 34.93 15.83
N GLY A 266 -8.93 33.86 16.28
CA GLY A 266 -8.06 33.05 15.40
C GLY A 266 -8.82 32.38 14.25
N ARG A 267 -8.16 32.25 13.08
CA ARG A 267 -8.70 31.60 11.88
C ARG A 267 -8.06 30.20 11.72
N LEU A 268 -8.86 29.14 11.80
CA LEU A 268 -8.44 27.73 11.75
C LEU A 268 -8.66 27.14 10.35
N THR A 269 -7.74 26.32 9.84
CA THR A 269 -8.00 25.45 8.68
C THR A 269 -8.00 23.99 9.12
N ALA A 270 -9.12 23.32 8.93
CA ALA A 270 -9.27 21.91 9.24
C ALA A 270 -9.69 21.14 7.97
N HIS A 271 -8.91 20.12 7.63
CA HIS A 271 -9.22 19.21 6.55
C HIS A 271 -9.50 17.81 7.11
N PHE A 272 -10.63 17.23 6.72
CA PHE A 272 -11.01 15.87 7.05
C PHE A 272 -11.11 15.07 5.76
N ALA A 273 -10.51 13.88 5.74
CA ALA A 273 -10.64 12.98 4.61
C ALA A 273 -10.83 11.52 5.04
N ASP A 274 -11.57 10.78 4.22
CA ASP A 274 -11.61 9.32 4.25
C ASP A 274 -12.11 8.73 5.58
N LEU A 275 -13.18 9.31 6.17
CA LEU A 275 -13.73 8.86 7.47
C LEU A 275 -15.25 9.11 7.60
N THR A 276 -15.87 8.46 8.58
CA THR A 276 -17.25 8.74 9.02
C THR A 276 -17.26 9.52 10.34
N ILE A 277 -18.11 10.54 10.43
CA ILE A 277 -18.45 11.31 11.64
C ILE A 277 -19.90 11.00 11.99
N ARG A 278 -20.16 10.41 13.16
CA ARG A 278 -21.52 10.03 13.56
C ARG A 278 -21.79 10.11 15.05
N GLY A 279 -23.07 9.96 15.41
CA GLY A 279 -23.48 9.72 16.80
C GLY A 279 -23.24 10.91 17.72
N GLY A 280 -22.95 12.10 17.19
CA GLY A 280 -22.85 13.31 17.98
C GLY A 280 -24.23 13.79 18.44
N GLN A 281 -24.31 14.29 19.66
CA GLN A 281 -25.54 14.81 20.25
C GLN A 281 -25.26 16.05 21.11
N THR A 282 -25.88 17.19 20.77
CA THR A 282 -25.69 18.42 21.55
C THR A 282 -26.64 18.49 22.76
N ALA A 283 -26.15 19.09 23.84
CA ALA A 283 -26.95 19.56 24.98
C ALA A 283 -26.84 21.08 25.13
N GLY A 284 -27.79 21.71 25.84
CA GLY A 284 -27.81 23.17 26.12
C GLY A 284 -27.58 24.09 24.90
N PHE A 285 -28.61 24.38 24.10
CA PHE A 285 -28.62 25.33 22.96
C PHE A 285 -27.41 25.33 22.00
N SER A 286 -26.64 24.23 21.95
CA SER A 286 -25.44 24.12 21.12
C SER A 286 -25.78 23.52 19.75
N SER A 287 -25.20 24.09 18.69
CA SER A 287 -25.40 23.67 17.29
C SER A 287 -24.31 22.69 16.83
N GLY A 288 -24.48 22.05 15.67
CA GLY A 288 -23.42 21.29 14.99
C GLY A 288 -23.08 19.96 15.67
N ALA A 289 -24.02 19.01 15.71
CA ALA A 289 -23.80 17.79 16.48
C ALA A 289 -22.71 16.87 15.91
N GLY A 290 -22.56 16.80 14.59
CA GLY A 290 -21.38 16.15 13.99
C GLY A 290 -20.15 17.06 14.08
N LEU A 291 -20.23 18.21 13.42
CA LEU A 291 -19.16 19.19 13.36
C LEU A 291 -19.70 20.59 13.63
N PHE A 292 -19.04 21.31 14.53
CA PHE A 292 -19.34 22.70 14.82
C PHE A 292 -18.15 23.61 14.56
N SER A 293 -18.39 24.71 13.85
CA SER A 293 -17.49 25.85 13.74
C SER A 293 -18.27 27.15 13.63
N ASN A 294 -18.06 28.07 14.57
CA ASN A 294 -18.72 29.38 14.61
C ASN A 294 -17.77 30.55 14.29
N SER A 295 -16.49 30.28 14.09
CA SER A 295 -15.49 31.30 13.77
C SER A 295 -15.62 31.66 12.28
N GLY A 296 -16.25 32.80 11.98
CA GLY A 296 -16.60 33.23 10.61
C GLY A 296 -15.42 33.61 9.71
N SER A 297 -14.28 33.00 9.93
CA SER A 297 -13.00 33.34 9.35
C SER A 297 -12.07 32.13 9.21
N SER A 298 -12.51 30.94 9.61
CA SER A 298 -11.82 29.66 9.47
C SER A 298 -12.16 29.01 8.10
N PHE A 299 -11.44 27.96 7.67
CA PHE A 299 -11.73 27.17 6.45
C PHE A 299 -11.94 25.67 6.76
N LEU A 300 -13.08 25.13 6.31
CA LEU A 300 -13.47 23.74 6.56
C LEU A 300 -13.41 22.98 5.23
N SER A 301 -12.62 21.92 5.18
CA SER A 301 -12.57 21.03 4.03
C SER A 301 -12.91 19.61 4.43
N LEU A 302 -13.85 19.01 3.72
CA LEU A 302 -14.18 17.59 3.85
C LEU A 302 -14.06 16.93 2.48
N GLU A 303 -13.42 15.76 2.43
CA GLU A 303 -13.24 15.00 1.21
C GLU A 303 -13.48 13.51 1.45
N ARG A 304 -14.42 12.89 0.72
CA ARG A 304 -14.79 11.46 0.94
C ARG A 304 -15.13 11.18 2.41
N VAL A 305 -15.93 12.06 2.99
CA VAL A 305 -16.39 11.99 4.39
C VAL A 305 -17.88 11.68 4.42
N VAL A 306 -18.31 10.87 5.39
CA VAL A 306 -19.73 10.66 5.70
C VAL A 306 -20.05 11.33 7.03
N VAL A 307 -21.00 12.26 7.06
CA VAL A 307 -21.52 12.89 8.28
C VAL A 307 -22.94 12.40 8.50
N ARG A 308 -23.16 11.51 9.47
CA ARG A 308 -24.46 10.85 9.62
C ARG A 308 -24.94 10.63 11.04
N ASP A 309 -26.25 10.52 11.19
CA ASP A 309 -26.92 10.13 12.43
C ASP A 309 -26.52 11.02 13.64
N ASN A 310 -26.34 12.32 13.38
CA ASN A 310 -26.05 13.31 14.43
C ASN A 310 -27.32 14.10 14.77
N VAL A 311 -27.48 14.46 16.05
CA VAL A 311 -28.69 15.11 16.57
C VAL A 311 -28.35 16.39 17.32
N SER A 312 -28.73 17.53 16.74
CA SER A 312 -28.58 18.86 17.35
C SER A 312 -29.90 19.34 17.94
N ILE A 313 -29.89 19.82 19.18
CA ILE A 313 -31.04 20.53 19.77
C ILE A 313 -31.11 22.01 19.39
N ALA A 314 -30.14 22.50 18.61
CA ALA A 314 -30.15 23.80 17.96
C ALA A 314 -30.01 23.58 16.45
N SER A 315 -29.29 24.45 15.73
CA SER A 315 -29.11 24.34 14.28
C SER A 315 -28.00 23.35 13.90
N GLY A 316 -27.96 22.94 12.62
CA GLY A 316 -26.88 22.14 12.06
C GLY A 316 -26.82 20.75 12.69
N GLY A 317 -27.70 19.83 12.29
CA GLY A 317 -27.71 18.49 12.85
C GLY A 317 -26.40 17.76 12.56
N GLY A 318 -25.98 17.75 11.30
CA GLY A 318 -24.68 17.23 10.89
C GLY A 318 -23.58 18.28 11.07
N ILE A 319 -23.70 19.39 10.34
CA ILE A 319 -22.66 20.42 10.25
C ILE A 319 -23.25 21.78 10.58
N GLN A 320 -22.61 22.50 11.50
CA GLN A 320 -22.80 23.92 11.70
C GLN A 320 -21.51 24.65 11.30
N ALA A 321 -21.60 25.55 10.31
CA ALA A 321 -20.46 26.32 9.84
C ALA A 321 -20.82 27.81 9.74
N GLY A 322 -20.09 28.67 10.44
CA GLY A 322 -20.16 30.14 10.30
C GLY A 322 -19.21 30.70 9.24
N MET A 323 -18.53 29.83 8.49
CA MET A 323 -17.24 30.03 7.84
C MET A 323 -17.27 29.63 6.35
N ARG A 324 -16.13 29.75 5.66
CA ARG A 324 -15.98 29.19 4.30
C ARG A 324 -15.82 27.67 4.37
N GLY A 325 -16.32 26.96 3.36
CA GLY A 325 -16.13 25.51 3.32
C GLY A 325 -16.12 24.92 1.92
N PHE A 326 -15.46 23.78 1.78
CA PHE A 326 -15.36 23.00 0.56
C PHE A 326 -15.59 21.52 0.89
N LEU A 327 -16.75 21.01 0.50
CA LEU A 327 -17.15 19.62 0.62
C LEU A 327 -17.06 18.97 -0.76
N ARG A 328 -16.21 17.96 -0.89
CA ARG A 328 -16.05 17.17 -2.09
C ARG A 328 -16.35 15.70 -1.80
N GLU A 329 -17.25 15.10 -2.55
CA GLU A 329 -17.58 13.68 -2.41
C GLU A 329 -18.05 13.33 -0.99
N VAL A 330 -18.87 14.21 -0.40
CA VAL A 330 -19.34 14.09 0.99
C VAL A 330 -20.79 13.64 1.02
N LEU A 331 -21.09 12.68 1.90
CA LEU A 331 -22.45 12.26 2.21
C LEU A 331 -22.88 12.83 3.57
N VAL A 332 -23.88 13.71 3.58
CA VAL A 332 -24.53 14.22 4.80
C VAL A 332 -25.89 13.56 4.94
N GLN A 333 -26.03 12.60 5.85
CA GLN A 333 -27.20 11.70 5.88
C GLN A 333 -27.86 11.56 7.25
N ASN A 334 -29.19 11.55 7.30
CA ASN A 334 -29.98 11.21 8.50
C ASN A 334 -29.64 12.05 9.74
N ASN A 335 -29.14 13.26 9.56
CA ASN A 335 -28.90 14.16 10.67
C ASN A 335 -30.19 14.92 11.03
N SER A 336 -30.32 15.30 12.30
CA SER A 336 -31.50 16.02 12.78
C SER A 336 -31.11 17.25 13.58
N ALA A 337 -31.81 18.36 13.34
CA ALA A 337 -31.69 19.60 14.08
C ALA A 337 -33.08 20.03 14.58
N VAL A 338 -33.18 20.48 15.82
CA VAL A 338 -34.39 21.23 16.25
C VAL A 338 -34.40 22.62 15.62
N GLY A 339 -33.23 23.22 15.37
CA GLY A 339 -33.09 24.47 14.63
C GLY A 339 -33.01 24.27 13.11
N SER A 340 -32.52 25.30 12.42
CA SER A 340 -32.37 25.27 10.96
C SER A 340 -31.19 24.41 10.51
N GLY A 341 -31.25 23.87 9.30
CA GLY A 341 -30.17 23.07 8.73
C GLY A 341 -30.12 21.69 9.38
N GLY A 342 -31.08 20.81 9.08
CA GLY A 342 -31.09 19.44 9.61
C GLY A 342 -29.80 18.71 9.26
N GLY A 343 -29.33 18.84 8.02
CA GLY A 343 -28.01 18.39 7.59
C GLY A 343 -26.94 19.43 7.86
N ILE A 344 -27.00 20.55 7.14
CA ILE A 344 -25.99 21.61 7.14
C ILE A 344 -26.65 22.96 7.49
N ASN A 345 -26.10 23.69 8.45
CA ASN A 345 -26.45 25.08 8.71
C ASN A 345 -25.25 25.99 8.48
N LEU A 346 -25.41 26.96 7.58
CA LEU A 346 -24.41 27.97 7.25
C LEU A 346 -24.85 29.33 7.80
N SER A 347 -24.28 29.72 8.95
CA SER A 347 -24.70 30.91 9.71
C SER A 347 -23.79 32.13 9.55
N GLY A 348 -22.86 32.11 8.59
CA GLY A 348 -21.91 33.20 8.37
C GLY A 348 -22.59 34.48 7.89
N SER A 349 -22.57 35.54 8.70
CA SER A 349 -23.15 36.84 8.33
C SER A 349 -22.13 37.80 7.69
N ALA A 350 -20.88 37.40 7.53
CA ALA A 350 -19.86 38.21 6.87
C ALA A 350 -20.00 38.12 5.34
N SER A 351 -19.79 39.23 4.64
CA SER A 351 -19.81 39.27 3.18
C SER A 351 -18.61 38.52 2.58
N GLY A 352 -18.82 37.78 1.49
CA GLY A 352 -17.74 37.10 0.74
C GLY A 352 -17.37 35.71 1.28
N LEU A 353 -18.15 35.15 2.20
CA LEU A 353 -18.03 33.74 2.59
C LEU A 353 -18.76 32.85 1.57
N ASN A 354 -18.04 31.88 1.01
CA ASN A 354 -18.57 30.85 0.13
C ASN A 354 -18.53 29.48 0.80
N PHE A 355 -19.53 28.66 0.51
CA PHE A 355 -19.55 27.26 0.88
C PHE A 355 -19.91 26.42 -0.34
N ASP A 356 -19.01 25.51 -0.69
CA ASP A 356 -19.05 24.78 -1.95
C ASP A 356 -19.29 23.29 -1.68
N LEU A 357 -20.29 22.71 -2.34
CA LEU A 357 -20.54 21.27 -2.36
C LEU A 357 -20.35 20.74 -3.78
N VAL A 358 -19.56 19.68 -3.90
CA VAL A 358 -19.14 19.10 -5.17
C VAL A 358 -19.25 17.58 -5.09
N GLY A 359 -19.87 16.91 -6.07
CA GLY A 359 -19.89 15.44 -6.11
C GLY A 359 -20.56 14.81 -4.89
N SER A 360 -21.42 15.55 -4.19
CA SER A 360 -21.85 15.26 -2.82
C SER A 360 -23.32 14.89 -2.75
N ALA A 361 -23.73 14.29 -1.63
CA ALA A 361 -25.13 13.95 -1.38
C ALA A 361 -25.60 14.47 0.00
N VAL A 362 -26.77 15.11 0.05
CA VAL A 362 -27.42 15.56 1.30
C VAL A 362 -28.80 14.91 1.39
N VAL A 363 -28.92 13.90 2.26
CA VAL A 363 -30.00 12.91 2.17
C VAL A 363 -30.70 12.67 3.51
N GLY A 364 -32.03 12.70 3.54
CA GLY A 364 -32.79 12.22 4.71
C GLY A 364 -32.61 13.04 5.99
N ASN A 365 -32.12 14.28 5.89
CA ASN A 365 -31.88 15.12 7.06
C ASN A 365 -33.16 15.88 7.48
N ARG A 366 -33.29 16.21 8.77
CA ARG A 366 -34.52 16.80 9.34
C ARG A 366 -34.29 18.06 10.16
N ALA A 367 -35.01 19.13 9.85
CA ALA A 367 -35.16 20.31 10.70
C ALA A 367 -36.54 20.30 11.38
N THR A 368 -36.61 20.02 12.68
CA THR A 368 -37.85 19.68 13.41
C THR A 368 -38.39 20.82 14.28
N GLY A 369 -37.82 22.02 14.16
CA GLY A 369 -38.27 23.19 14.92
C GLY A 369 -39.57 23.76 14.42
N THR A 370 -40.36 24.35 15.32
CA THR A 370 -41.58 25.07 14.93
C THR A 370 -41.27 26.50 14.47
N GLY A 371 -42.08 27.05 13.58
CA GLY A 371 -41.93 28.44 13.13
C GLY A 371 -40.63 28.67 12.34
N THR A 372 -40.07 29.88 12.40
CA THR A 372 -38.88 30.26 11.59
C THR A 372 -37.58 29.57 12.00
N SER A 373 -37.62 28.70 13.01
CA SER A 373 -36.46 27.95 13.49
C SER A 373 -36.29 26.58 12.83
N GLY A 374 -37.29 26.05 12.12
CA GLY A 374 -37.24 24.74 11.46
C GLY A 374 -37.12 24.82 9.94
N THR A 375 -36.16 25.58 9.43
CA THR A 375 -35.94 25.78 7.99
C THR A 375 -34.71 25.02 7.47
N GLY A 376 -34.68 24.69 6.18
CA GLY A 376 -33.52 24.03 5.57
C GLY A 376 -33.33 22.62 6.10
N GLY A 377 -34.23 21.69 5.76
CA GLY A 377 -34.16 20.30 6.23
C GLY A 377 -32.83 19.66 5.86
N GLY A 378 -32.41 19.82 4.61
CA GLY A 378 -31.09 19.48 4.14
C GLY A 378 -30.07 20.57 4.50
N ILE A 379 -30.22 21.75 3.88
CA ILE A 379 -29.27 22.85 3.98
C ILE A 379 -29.99 24.15 4.31
N ASN A 380 -29.51 24.89 5.31
CA ASN A 380 -29.86 26.28 5.55
C ASN A 380 -28.64 27.18 5.32
N SER A 381 -28.78 28.29 4.59
CA SER A 381 -27.67 29.23 4.34
C SER A 381 -28.10 30.68 4.42
N VAL A 382 -27.22 31.51 5.00
CA VAL A 382 -27.29 32.98 4.93
C VAL A 382 -26.11 33.63 4.20
N GLN A 383 -25.24 32.81 3.59
CA GLN A 383 -24.07 33.20 2.82
C GLN A 383 -24.14 32.63 1.39
N LEU A 384 -23.08 32.81 0.58
CA LEU A 384 -23.01 32.22 -0.76
C LEU A 384 -22.88 30.70 -0.66
N LEU A 385 -23.89 30.00 -1.18
CA LEU A 385 -23.92 28.55 -1.32
C LEU A 385 -23.77 28.17 -2.79
N ARG A 386 -22.74 27.39 -3.11
CA ARG A 386 -22.49 26.86 -4.45
C ARG A 386 -22.53 25.35 -4.42
N ILE A 387 -23.29 24.75 -5.32
CA ILE A 387 -23.44 23.30 -5.38
C ILE A 387 -23.29 22.85 -6.83
N SER A 388 -22.47 21.84 -7.07
CA SER A 388 -22.36 21.21 -8.38
C SER A 388 -22.28 19.69 -8.33
N ASN A 389 -22.85 19.05 -9.35
CA ASN A 389 -22.87 17.60 -9.54
C ASN A 389 -23.21 16.88 -8.22
N SER A 390 -24.33 17.24 -7.62
CA SER A 390 -24.68 16.79 -6.27
C SER A 390 -26.17 16.50 -6.16
N THR A 391 -26.53 15.53 -5.31
CA THR A 391 -27.91 15.12 -5.08
C THR A 391 -28.39 15.57 -3.70
N ILE A 392 -29.57 16.17 -3.61
CA ILE A 392 -30.20 16.62 -2.37
C ILE A 392 -31.60 16.01 -2.33
N ASP A 393 -31.74 14.95 -1.54
CA ASP A 393 -32.89 14.05 -1.60
C ASP A 393 -33.53 13.80 -0.23
N ALA A 394 -34.85 13.65 -0.21
CA ALA A 394 -35.61 13.18 0.96
C ALA A 394 -35.38 13.96 2.27
N ASN A 395 -34.98 15.24 2.21
CA ASN A 395 -34.81 16.05 3.40
C ASN A 395 -36.13 16.71 3.83
N GLU A 396 -36.33 16.88 5.13
CA GLU A 396 -37.59 17.38 5.71
C GLU A 396 -37.35 18.61 6.58
N ALA A 397 -38.14 19.67 6.36
CA ALA A 397 -38.21 20.85 7.20
C ALA A 397 -39.63 21.02 7.73
N ASN A 398 -39.77 21.25 9.02
CA ASN A 398 -41.05 21.57 9.63
C ASN A 398 -41.63 22.90 9.14
N HIS A 399 -40.81 23.83 8.66
CA HIS A 399 -41.27 25.12 8.15
C HIS A 399 -40.99 25.31 6.65
N SER A 400 -39.79 25.75 6.26
CA SER A 400 -39.49 26.13 4.85
C SER A 400 -38.18 25.57 4.35
N GLY A 401 -38.07 25.37 3.03
CA GLY A 401 -36.84 24.87 2.41
C GLY A 401 -36.56 23.44 2.85
N GLY A 402 -37.39 22.48 2.47
CA GLY A 402 -37.18 21.07 2.84
C GLY A 402 -35.79 20.60 2.43
N GLY A 403 -35.41 20.86 1.18
CA GLY A 403 -34.06 20.60 0.68
C GLY A 403 -33.10 21.72 1.05
N ILE A 404 -33.32 22.92 0.49
CA ILE A 404 -32.46 24.09 0.67
C ILE A 404 -33.28 25.30 1.09
N ASN A 405 -32.81 26.02 2.12
CA ASN A 405 -33.26 27.36 2.47
C ASN A 405 -32.09 28.36 2.34
N VAL A 406 -32.28 29.44 1.58
CA VAL A 406 -31.30 30.54 1.46
C VAL A 406 -31.96 31.87 1.82
N ASP A 407 -31.47 32.54 2.86
CA ASP A 407 -32.03 33.78 3.38
C ASP A 407 -30.94 34.84 3.65
N GLY A 408 -31.34 36.04 4.09
CA GLY A 408 -30.43 37.06 4.58
C GLY A 408 -29.82 37.98 3.50
N THR A 409 -29.08 38.99 3.97
CA THR A 409 -28.49 40.05 3.13
C THR A 409 -27.29 39.57 2.30
N ASN A 410 -26.63 38.50 2.74
CA ASN A 410 -25.52 37.86 2.05
C ASN A 410 -25.90 36.53 1.40
N GLY A 411 -27.16 36.11 1.51
CA GLY A 411 -27.67 34.90 0.88
C GLY A 411 -27.57 35.00 -0.64
N GLU A 412 -26.81 34.07 -1.22
CA GLU A 412 -26.60 33.90 -2.65
C GLU A 412 -26.56 32.40 -2.96
N LEU A 413 -27.04 32.02 -4.15
CA LEU A 413 -27.15 30.62 -4.55
C LEU A 413 -26.62 30.42 -5.97
N ALA A 414 -25.82 29.38 -6.15
CA ALA A 414 -25.34 28.91 -7.45
C ALA A 414 -25.49 27.39 -7.54
N LEU A 415 -26.44 26.88 -8.34
CA LEU A 415 -26.64 25.44 -8.56
C LEU A 415 -26.27 25.07 -10.01
N TYR A 416 -25.43 24.04 -10.18
CA TYR A 416 -24.95 23.58 -11.48
C TYR A 416 -24.93 22.05 -11.55
N GLY A 417 -25.83 21.43 -12.30
CA GLY A 417 -25.86 19.96 -12.32
C GLY A 417 -26.33 19.39 -10.98
N VAL A 418 -27.41 19.90 -10.40
CA VAL A 418 -27.89 19.47 -9.07
C VAL A 418 -29.23 18.78 -9.21
N THR A 419 -29.40 17.64 -8.53
CA THR A 419 -30.69 16.95 -8.43
C THR A 419 -31.30 17.23 -7.05
N LEU A 420 -32.33 18.07 -7.00
CA LEU A 420 -33.06 18.45 -5.79
C LEU A 420 -34.46 17.82 -5.79
N THR A 421 -34.64 16.73 -5.05
CA THR A 421 -35.85 15.89 -5.18
C THR A 421 -36.34 15.24 -3.89
N HIS A 422 -37.62 14.86 -3.85
CA HIS A 422 -38.31 14.28 -2.69
C HIS A 422 -38.19 15.04 -1.37
N ASN A 423 -37.81 16.32 -1.39
CA ASN A 423 -37.68 17.10 -0.17
C ASN A 423 -39.04 17.68 0.24
N ARG A 424 -39.25 17.83 1.56
CA ARG A 424 -40.54 18.24 2.12
C ARG A 424 -40.40 19.46 3.03
N SER A 425 -41.19 20.51 2.76
CA SER A 425 -41.46 21.60 3.71
C SER A 425 -42.78 21.37 4.45
N ASP A 426 -43.08 22.16 5.48
CA ASP A 426 -44.28 22.01 6.33
C ASP A 426 -44.51 20.53 6.74
N ALA A 427 -43.44 19.87 7.21
CA ALA A 427 -43.49 18.44 7.55
C ALA A 427 -44.46 18.14 8.71
N GLU A 428 -44.71 19.13 9.57
CA GLU A 428 -45.71 19.09 10.65
C GLU A 428 -47.14 19.36 10.20
N ALA A 429 -47.34 19.71 8.92
CA ALA A 429 -48.63 19.91 8.25
C ALA A 429 -49.55 20.91 8.98
N ASN A 430 -48.98 21.99 9.52
CA ASN A 430 -49.74 23.04 10.21
C ASN A 430 -50.22 24.15 9.26
N GLY A 431 -49.88 24.05 7.96
CA GLY A 431 -50.27 25.00 6.93
C GLY A 431 -49.38 26.23 6.86
N VAL A 432 -48.21 26.22 7.51
CA VAL A 432 -47.22 27.30 7.49
C VAL A 432 -45.89 26.75 7.01
N GLY A 433 -45.35 27.35 5.96
CA GLY A 433 -44.13 26.84 5.33
C GLY A 433 -44.12 27.08 3.84
N SER A 434 -42.96 26.88 3.22
CA SER A 434 -42.87 26.84 1.77
C SER A 434 -41.52 26.38 1.22
N GLY A 435 -41.49 26.00 -0.06
CA GLY A 435 -40.25 25.62 -0.73
C GLY A 435 -39.86 24.21 -0.32
N GLY A 436 -40.61 23.20 -0.75
CA GLY A 436 -40.28 21.79 -0.45
C GLY A 436 -38.86 21.46 -0.90
N GLY A 437 -38.51 21.79 -2.14
CA GLY A 437 -37.17 21.70 -2.69
C GLY A 437 -36.33 22.89 -2.26
N LEU A 438 -36.60 24.05 -2.86
CA LEU A 438 -35.86 25.29 -2.63
C LEU A 438 -36.75 26.40 -2.08
N ARG A 439 -36.29 27.03 -1.00
CA ARG A 439 -36.75 28.33 -0.53
C ARG A 439 -35.65 29.38 -0.69
N PHE A 440 -35.87 30.40 -1.52
CA PHE A 440 -34.89 31.47 -1.76
C PHE A 440 -35.44 32.85 -1.37
N ASN A 441 -34.85 33.48 -0.35
CA ASN A 441 -34.93 34.93 -0.08
C ASN A 441 -33.56 35.58 0.13
N GLY A 442 -32.52 35.05 -0.50
CA GLY A 442 -31.24 35.74 -0.59
C GLY A 442 -31.37 37.13 -1.22
N SER A 443 -30.51 38.05 -0.81
CA SER A 443 -30.49 39.44 -1.31
C SER A 443 -29.50 39.66 -2.47
N LYS A 444 -28.83 38.59 -2.93
CA LYS A 444 -27.87 38.63 -4.04
C LYS A 444 -28.42 37.90 -5.26
N THR A 445 -28.04 38.40 -6.45
CA THR A 445 -28.38 37.74 -7.72
C THR A 445 -27.86 36.31 -7.70
N SER A 446 -28.73 35.36 -8.02
CA SER A 446 -28.46 33.93 -7.89
C SER A 446 -28.82 33.19 -9.17
N THR A 447 -28.19 32.03 -9.39
CA THR A 447 -28.29 31.29 -10.65
C THR A 447 -28.50 29.80 -10.39
N ILE A 448 -29.39 29.18 -11.18
CA ILE A 448 -29.61 27.73 -11.23
C ILE A 448 -29.49 27.32 -12.69
N ARG A 449 -28.60 26.36 -12.97
CA ARG A 449 -28.35 25.81 -14.31
C ARG A 449 -28.20 24.31 -14.29
N HIS A 450 -28.62 23.63 -15.35
CA HIS A 450 -28.47 22.18 -15.54
C HIS A 450 -29.00 21.39 -14.34
N SER A 451 -30.01 21.89 -13.63
CA SER A 451 -30.44 21.31 -12.35
C SER A 451 -31.89 20.83 -12.40
N VAL A 452 -32.21 19.81 -11.63
CA VAL A 452 -33.56 19.26 -11.46
C VAL A 452 -34.13 19.70 -10.13
N LEU A 453 -35.32 20.31 -10.16
CA LEU A 453 -36.15 20.53 -8.99
C LEU A 453 -37.46 19.78 -9.25
N ALA A 454 -37.60 18.61 -8.64
CA ALA A 454 -38.75 17.75 -8.93
C ALA A 454 -39.19 16.89 -7.75
N PHE A 455 -40.46 16.49 -7.73
CA PHE A 455 -41.06 15.63 -6.69
C PHE A 455 -40.92 16.17 -5.26
N ASN A 456 -40.60 17.44 -5.11
CA ASN A 456 -40.58 18.04 -3.78
C ASN A 456 -42.01 18.35 -3.33
N VAL A 457 -42.23 18.37 -2.02
CA VAL A 457 -43.57 18.45 -1.43
C VAL A 457 -43.67 19.66 -0.51
N ASP A 458 -44.72 20.43 -0.71
CA ASP A 458 -45.16 21.48 0.19
C ASP A 458 -46.66 21.27 0.43
N PRO A 459 -47.09 20.74 1.60
CA PRO A 459 -48.48 20.46 1.90
C PRO A 459 -49.30 21.72 2.25
N THR A 460 -48.70 22.91 2.26
CA THR A 460 -49.45 24.15 2.45
C THR A 460 -50.50 24.33 1.34
N ASN A 461 -51.59 25.04 1.66
CA ASN A 461 -52.70 25.22 0.71
C ASN A 461 -52.20 25.85 -0.61
N PRO A 462 -52.48 25.26 -1.79
CA PRO A 462 -52.07 25.81 -3.09
C PRO A 462 -52.53 27.24 -3.40
N GLY A 463 -53.54 27.75 -2.69
CA GLY A 463 -54.00 29.14 -2.78
C GLY A 463 -53.22 30.14 -1.92
N ALA A 464 -52.27 29.69 -1.10
CA ALA A 464 -51.47 30.55 -0.24
C ALA A 464 -50.34 31.23 -1.04
N ALA A 465 -50.07 32.51 -0.76
CA ALA A 465 -49.01 33.28 -1.43
C ALA A 465 -47.59 32.75 -1.20
N ILE A 466 -47.43 31.79 -0.29
CA ILE A 466 -46.16 31.17 0.07
C ILE A 466 -45.97 29.80 -0.57
N PHE A 467 -47.03 29.14 -1.06
CA PHE A 467 -46.98 27.79 -1.64
C PHE A 467 -45.89 27.66 -2.70
N GLY A 468 -45.11 26.58 -2.66
CA GLY A 468 -44.16 26.26 -3.73
C GLY A 468 -43.43 24.96 -3.45
N PRO A 469 -43.91 23.82 -3.98
CA PRO A 469 -43.28 22.51 -3.73
C PRO A 469 -41.84 22.44 -4.24
N ASP A 470 -41.57 22.79 -5.50
CA ASP A 470 -40.20 22.74 -6.03
C ASP A 470 -39.39 24.01 -5.73
N CYS A 471 -39.96 25.19 -5.92
CA CYS A 471 -39.26 26.46 -5.69
C CYS A 471 -40.19 27.55 -5.16
N SER A 472 -39.83 28.17 -4.04
CA SER A 472 -40.57 29.30 -3.44
C SER A 472 -39.68 30.50 -3.13
N LYS A 473 -40.20 31.69 -3.40
CA LYS A 473 -39.51 32.99 -3.25
C LYS A 473 -40.48 34.12 -2.89
N ASN A 474 -40.15 34.99 -1.94
CA ASN A 474 -41.03 36.13 -1.61
C ASN A 474 -40.36 37.51 -1.70
N ASN A 475 -39.14 37.59 -2.24
CA ASN A 475 -38.42 38.84 -2.45
C ASN A 475 -38.29 39.19 -3.95
N THR A 476 -37.81 40.41 -4.24
CA THR A 476 -37.64 40.92 -5.61
C THR A 476 -36.25 40.68 -6.20
N THR A 477 -35.35 40.01 -5.47
CA THR A 477 -33.98 39.71 -5.92
C THR A 477 -34.02 38.94 -7.24
N ALA A 478 -33.00 39.01 -8.09
CA ALA A 478 -32.92 38.15 -9.27
C ALA A 478 -32.55 36.70 -8.88
N LEU A 479 -33.34 35.72 -9.35
CA LEU A 479 -32.98 34.30 -9.35
C LEU A 479 -33.21 33.80 -10.78
N THR A 480 -32.12 33.53 -11.50
CA THR A 480 -32.19 33.10 -12.90
C THR A 480 -32.07 31.60 -12.95
N ILE A 481 -33.12 30.95 -13.48
CA ILE A 481 -33.17 29.51 -13.73
C ILE A 481 -33.07 29.32 -15.24
N GLY A 482 -32.10 28.56 -15.72
CA GLY A 482 -31.89 28.27 -17.15
C GLY A 482 -31.41 26.84 -17.36
N TYR A 483 -31.73 26.24 -18.50
CA TYR A 483 -31.38 24.85 -18.83
C TYR A 483 -31.62 23.88 -17.66
N SER A 484 -32.75 24.02 -16.97
CA SER A 484 -33.07 23.29 -15.74
C SER A 484 -34.49 22.74 -15.80
N LEU A 485 -34.76 21.66 -15.08
CA LEU A 485 -36.09 21.09 -14.97
C LEU A 485 -36.76 21.52 -13.67
N VAL A 486 -38.02 21.96 -13.77
CA VAL A 486 -38.90 22.25 -12.63
C VAL A 486 -40.22 21.52 -12.84
N SER A 487 -40.54 20.53 -12.00
CA SER A 487 -41.72 19.67 -12.17
C SER A 487 -43.04 20.33 -11.72
N ASP A 488 -42.96 21.32 -10.83
CA ASP A 488 -44.10 22.07 -10.32
C ASP A 488 -43.79 23.57 -10.21
N ARG A 489 -44.33 24.34 -11.16
CA ARG A 489 -44.13 25.78 -11.23
C ARG A 489 -45.07 26.63 -10.38
N ARG A 490 -45.97 26.02 -9.61
CA ARG A 490 -46.97 26.78 -8.83
C ARG A 490 -46.36 27.67 -7.76
N GLY A 491 -45.09 27.44 -7.42
CA GLY A 491 -44.32 28.32 -6.55
C GLY A 491 -43.90 29.65 -7.20
N SER A 492 -43.57 30.62 -6.35
CA SER A 492 -43.36 32.02 -6.71
C SER A 492 -41.98 32.36 -7.32
N CYS A 493 -41.18 31.36 -7.69
CA CYS A 493 -39.92 31.57 -8.40
C CYS A 493 -40.14 32.06 -9.84
N SER A 494 -39.13 32.73 -10.41
CA SER A 494 -39.14 33.22 -11.80
C SER A 494 -38.39 32.25 -12.71
N TYR A 495 -39.03 31.82 -13.80
CA TYR A 495 -38.50 30.81 -14.73
C TYR A 495 -38.14 31.41 -16.09
N THR A 496 -37.50 32.58 -16.10
CA THR A 496 -37.31 33.41 -17.31
C THR A 496 -36.04 33.12 -18.11
N GLY A 497 -35.15 32.24 -17.63
CA GLY A 497 -34.00 31.80 -18.42
C GLY A 497 -34.39 30.87 -19.57
N SER A 498 -33.51 30.74 -20.56
CA SER A 498 -33.70 29.86 -21.71
C SER A 498 -33.46 28.39 -21.35
N GLY A 499 -34.02 27.48 -22.15
CA GLY A 499 -33.73 26.03 -22.07
C GLY A 499 -34.39 25.29 -20.91
N ASN A 500 -35.29 25.93 -20.14
CA ASN A 500 -35.94 25.26 -19.02
C ASN A 500 -37.00 24.24 -19.47
N LEU A 501 -37.08 23.13 -18.75
CA LEU A 501 -38.15 22.13 -18.83
C LEU A 501 -39.11 22.35 -17.66
N LEU A 502 -40.38 22.62 -17.95
CA LEU A 502 -41.31 23.23 -17.00
C LEU A 502 -42.61 22.42 -16.93
N ASP A 503 -43.03 22.05 -15.72
CA ASP A 503 -44.12 21.11 -15.44
C ASP A 503 -43.94 19.77 -16.16
N VAL A 504 -42.69 19.28 -16.17
CA VAL A 504 -42.29 18.03 -16.80
C VAL A 504 -41.84 17.05 -15.72
N ASP A 505 -42.21 15.79 -15.87
CA ASP A 505 -41.70 14.71 -15.03
C ASP A 505 -40.22 14.46 -15.36
N PRO A 506 -39.30 14.50 -14.37
CA PRO A 506 -37.89 14.19 -14.61
C PRO A 506 -37.64 12.77 -15.10
N GLY A 507 -38.53 11.80 -14.87
CA GLY A 507 -38.38 10.42 -15.31
C GLY A 507 -37.13 9.75 -14.74
N PHE A 508 -37.05 9.58 -13.43
CA PHE A 508 -35.99 8.79 -12.77
C PHE A 508 -36.33 7.31 -12.74
N ASP A 509 -35.32 6.46 -12.66
CA ASP A 509 -35.43 4.98 -12.66
C ASP A 509 -35.99 4.37 -11.37
N GLY A 510 -36.09 5.15 -10.30
CA GLY A 510 -36.78 4.75 -9.08
C GLY A 510 -36.30 5.46 -7.82
N GLN A 511 -35.24 4.95 -7.19
CA GLN A 511 -34.79 5.36 -5.85
C GLN A 511 -33.30 5.67 -5.82
N LEU A 512 -32.92 6.54 -4.88
CA LEU A 512 -31.53 6.88 -4.61
C LEU A 512 -30.71 5.62 -4.27
N GLY A 513 -29.59 5.42 -4.96
CA GLY A 513 -28.79 4.19 -4.87
C GLY A 513 -27.30 4.39 -5.08
N ASP A 514 -26.54 3.32 -4.89
CA ASP A 514 -25.13 3.25 -5.28
C ASP A 514 -25.03 2.93 -6.78
N HIS A 515 -24.55 3.89 -7.55
CA HIS A 515 -24.39 3.79 -9.00
C HIS A 515 -22.92 3.96 -9.43
N GLY A 516 -21.97 3.49 -8.59
CA GLY A 516 -20.55 3.45 -8.92
C GLY A 516 -19.76 4.71 -8.56
N GLY A 517 -20.35 5.61 -7.78
CA GLY A 517 -19.74 6.86 -7.32
C GLY A 517 -19.43 6.90 -5.82
N PRO A 518 -18.75 7.94 -5.33
CA PRO A 518 -18.43 8.08 -3.90
C PRO A 518 -19.64 8.46 -3.05
N THR A 519 -20.74 8.94 -3.67
CA THR A 519 -21.99 9.27 -3.00
C THR A 519 -23.20 8.73 -3.76
N PRO A 520 -24.33 8.42 -3.09
CA PRO A 520 -25.53 7.92 -3.75
C PRO A 520 -26.10 8.92 -4.77
N THR A 521 -26.67 8.39 -5.86
CA THR A 521 -27.23 9.19 -6.96
C THR A 521 -28.60 8.66 -7.41
N LEU A 522 -29.29 9.41 -8.27
CA LEU A 522 -30.52 9.02 -8.98
C LEU A 522 -30.23 9.03 -10.47
N LEU A 523 -30.56 7.96 -11.19
CA LEU A 523 -30.32 7.87 -12.63
C LEU A 523 -31.56 8.33 -13.41
N PRO A 524 -31.40 9.16 -14.46
CA PRO A 524 -32.47 9.39 -15.41
C PRO A 524 -32.81 8.10 -16.17
N LEU A 525 -34.08 7.93 -16.53
CA LEU A 525 -34.52 6.91 -17.49
C LEU A 525 -34.06 7.27 -18.90
N ALA A 526 -34.00 6.28 -19.78
CA ALA A 526 -33.77 6.48 -21.22
C ALA A 526 -34.68 7.52 -21.87
N THR A 527 -35.94 7.53 -21.46
CA THR A 527 -36.97 8.42 -21.99
C THR A 527 -37.08 9.71 -21.19
N SER A 528 -36.15 9.95 -20.26
CA SER A 528 -36.17 11.13 -19.42
C SER A 528 -35.98 12.38 -20.28
N ALA A 529 -36.76 13.42 -19.98
CA ALA A 529 -36.56 14.73 -20.60
C ALA A 529 -35.24 15.40 -20.18
N LEU A 530 -34.53 14.85 -19.18
CA LEU A 530 -33.26 15.36 -18.69
C LEU A 530 -32.09 15.07 -19.64
N VAL A 531 -32.21 13.99 -20.41
CA VAL A 531 -31.18 13.47 -21.30
C VAL A 531 -30.90 14.47 -22.42
N ASP A 532 -29.64 14.82 -22.60
CA ASP A 532 -29.15 15.80 -23.59
C ASP A 532 -29.94 17.12 -23.59
N ALA A 533 -30.38 17.58 -22.41
CA ALA A 533 -31.18 18.81 -22.28
C ALA A 533 -30.38 20.02 -21.76
N GLY A 534 -29.10 19.84 -21.43
CA GLY A 534 -28.21 20.91 -20.98
C GLY A 534 -27.81 21.92 -22.06
N ASP A 535 -26.94 22.88 -21.70
CA ASP A 535 -26.46 23.92 -22.62
C ASP A 535 -25.35 23.41 -23.56
N GLU A 536 -25.50 23.64 -24.86
CA GLU A 536 -24.57 23.20 -25.93
C GLU A 536 -23.15 23.78 -25.78
N ALA A 537 -23.01 24.97 -25.22
CA ALA A 537 -21.74 25.71 -25.15
C ALA A 537 -20.96 25.49 -23.85
N GLY A 538 -21.50 24.67 -22.93
CA GLY A 538 -21.28 24.89 -21.52
C GLY A 538 -20.71 23.69 -20.78
N CYS A 539 -21.61 22.89 -20.21
CA CYS A 539 -21.33 21.88 -19.18
C CYS A 539 -20.26 22.33 -18.16
N ARG A 540 -20.26 23.64 -17.87
CA ARG A 540 -19.42 24.31 -16.88
C ARG A 540 -20.18 24.39 -15.58
N ASP A 541 -19.45 24.39 -14.48
CA ASP A 541 -20.01 24.66 -13.17
C ASP A 541 -19.89 26.15 -12.81
N PHE A 542 -19.92 26.46 -11.52
CA PHE A 542 -19.73 27.80 -10.99
C PHE A 542 -18.25 28.26 -11.02
N LEU A 543 -17.32 27.40 -11.44
CA LEU A 543 -15.94 27.75 -11.76
C LEU A 543 -15.83 27.94 -13.29
N PRO A 544 -14.87 28.75 -13.77
CA PRO A 544 -14.78 29.07 -15.20
C PRO A 544 -14.41 27.87 -16.11
N ALA A 545 -14.01 26.71 -15.55
CA ALA A 545 -13.59 25.53 -16.28
C ALA A 545 -14.73 24.51 -16.52
N PRO A 546 -14.76 23.79 -17.66
CA PRO A 546 -15.67 22.66 -17.87
C PRO A 546 -15.41 21.55 -16.87
N ARG A 547 -16.47 20.89 -16.40
CA ARG A 547 -16.32 19.71 -15.54
C ARG A 547 -16.07 18.48 -16.38
N ARG A 548 -15.14 17.66 -15.91
CA ARG A 548 -14.77 16.40 -16.58
C ARG A 548 -15.73 15.28 -16.24
N PHE A 549 -16.23 15.27 -15.00
CA PHE A 549 -16.99 14.15 -14.44
C PHE A 549 -18.30 14.61 -13.81
N ASP A 550 -19.31 13.74 -13.83
CA ASP A 550 -20.58 13.94 -13.09
C ASP A 550 -20.43 13.61 -11.59
N GLN A 551 -21.53 13.48 -10.84
CA GLN A 551 -21.47 13.20 -9.39
C GLN A 551 -20.71 11.90 -9.05
N ARG A 552 -20.69 10.91 -9.95
CA ARG A 552 -20.03 9.63 -9.73
C ARG A 552 -18.50 9.73 -9.80
N GLY A 553 -17.97 10.84 -10.32
CA GLY A 553 -16.53 11.11 -10.34
C GLY A 553 -15.79 10.40 -11.48
N VAL A 554 -14.51 10.11 -11.27
CA VAL A 554 -13.61 9.59 -12.31
C VAL A 554 -14.18 8.34 -12.96
N GLY A 555 -14.27 8.35 -14.30
CA GLY A 555 -14.87 7.25 -15.09
C GLY A 555 -16.25 7.58 -15.67
N HIS A 556 -16.94 8.58 -15.12
CA HIS A 556 -18.26 9.02 -15.58
C HIS A 556 -18.19 10.44 -16.10
N ALA A 557 -18.05 10.58 -17.42
CA ALA A 557 -17.86 11.88 -18.05
C ALA A 557 -19.08 12.78 -17.85
N ARG A 558 -18.89 14.10 -17.69
CA ARG A 558 -20.00 15.05 -17.57
C ARG A 558 -20.64 15.42 -18.90
N VAL A 559 -20.05 15.02 -20.02
CA VAL A 559 -20.56 15.32 -21.36
C VAL A 559 -20.53 14.02 -22.13
N VAL A 560 -21.70 13.43 -22.29
CA VAL A 560 -21.92 12.16 -23.00
C VAL A 560 -22.99 12.40 -24.07
N ASP A 561 -23.14 11.49 -25.02
CA ASP A 561 -24.32 11.50 -25.89
C ASP A 561 -25.34 10.53 -25.28
N GLY A 562 -26.43 11.07 -24.76
CA GLY A 562 -27.52 10.30 -24.18
C GLY A 562 -28.48 9.69 -25.20
N GLY A 563 -28.20 9.82 -26.51
CA GLY A 563 -29.00 9.28 -27.61
C GLY A 563 -29.58 10.35 -28.55
N SER A 564 -29.12 11.60 -28.45
CA SER A 564 -29.51 12.69 -29.36
C SER A 564 -28.59 12.85 -30.57
N GLY A 565 -27.45 12.14 -30.61
CA GLY A 565 -26.44 12.25 -31.66
C GLY A 565 -25.48 13.42 -31.46
N ALA A 566 -25.51 14.09 -30.31
CA ALA A 566 -24.67 15.25 -29.98
C ALA A 566 -24.20 15.21 -28.53
N LEU A 567 -22.88 15.36 -28.32
CA LEU A 567 -22.28 15.45 -26.99
C LEU A 567 -22.81 16.66 -26.23
N ARG A 568 -23.61 16.41 -25.20
CA ARG A 568 -24.19 17.43 -24.31
C ARG A 568 -24.19 16.90 -22.89
N CYS A 569 -24.39 17.78 -21.91
CA CYS A 569 -24.66 17.34 -20.55
C CYS A 569 -26.16 17.22 -20.33
N ASP A 570 -26.50 16.31 -19.45
CA ASP A 570 -27.82 16.17 -18.89
C ASP A 570 -28.13 17.24 -17.84
N ILE A 571 -29.42 17.49 -17.68
CA ILE A 571 -29.94 18.24 -16.56
C ILE A 571 -29.97 17.33 -15.32
N GLY A 572 -29.27 17.72 -14.26
CA GLY A 572 -29.18 16.97 -13.01
C GLY A 572 -27.75 16.62 -12.62
N ALA A 573 -27.59 15.86 -11.54
CA ALA A 573 -26.29 15.51 -10.96
C ALA A 573 -25.51 14.44 -11.71
N VAL A 574 -26.18 13.69 -12.58
CA VAL A 574 -25.65 12.50 -13.24
C VAL A 574 -25.94 12.59 -14.73
N GLU A 575 -25.06 12.05 -15.56
CA GLU A 575 -25.33 11.79 -16.97
C GLU A 575 -26.02 10.43 -17.12
N TYR A 576 -27.10 10.41 -17.87
CA TYR A 576 -27.62 9.22 -18.50
C TYR A 576 -26.66 8.84 -19.63
N GLU A 577 -25.95 7.75 -19.40
CA GLU A 577 -25.27 7.06 -20.46
C GLU A 577 -26.31 6.11 -21.04
N ALA A 578 -26.70 6.32 -22.31
CA ALA A 578 -27.55 5.36 -22.99
C ALA A 578 -26.94 3.97 -22.78
N PRO A 579 -27.68 2.97 -22.25
CA PRO A 579 -27.25 1.61 -22.36
C PRO A 579 -27.10 1.42 -23.86
N ALA A 580 -25.88 1.10 -24.29
CA ALA A 580 -25.63 0.80 -25.69
C ALA A 580 -26.79 -0.07 -26.17
N VAL A 581 -27.53 0.35 -27.21
CA VAL A 581 -28.73 -0.37 -27.68
C VAL A 581 -28.30 -1.82 -27.74
N GLU A 582 -28.93 -2.67 -26.91
CA GLU A 582 -28.38 -4.00 -26.75
C GLU A 582 -28.47 -4.67 -28.12
N PRO A 583 -27.35 -5.23 -28.63
CA PRO A 583 -27.41 -6.02 -29.84
C PRO A 583 -28.51 -7.08 -29.68
N PRO A 584 -29.20 -7.46 -30.77
CA PRO A 584 -30.15 -8.57 -30.75
C PRO A 584 -29.62 -9.72 -29.89
N ALA A 585 -30.47 -10.28 -29.03
CA ALA A 585 -30.01 -11.18 -27.99
C ALA A 585 -29.38 -12.43 -28.61
N GLY A 586 -28.06 -12.53 -28.45
CA GLY A 586 -27.24 -13.57 -29.06
C GLY A 586 -26.99 -13.33 -30.55
N ALA A 587 -26.06 -14.11 -31.11
CA ALA A 587 -25.80 -14.07 -32.53
C ALA A 587 -27.04 -14.47 -33.36
N PRO A 588 -27.22 -13.95 -34.59
CA PRO A 588 -28.26 -14.42 -35.52
C PRO A 588 -28.19 -15.94 -35.71
N ALA A 589 -29.31 -16.56 -36.08
CA ALA A 589 -29.35 -17.98 -36.42
C ALA A 589 -29.86 -18.17 -37.85
N LEU A 590 -29.31 -19.13 -38.58
CA LEU A 590 -29.84 -19.52 -39.89
C LEU A 590 -31.28 -20.08 -39.74
N LEU A 591 -32.21 -19.64 -40.61
CA LEU A 591 -33.59 -20.13 -40.59
C LEU A 591 -33.61 -21.60 -41.00
N ALA A 592 -34.26 -22.45 -40.22
CA ALA A 592 -34.23 -23.89 -40.41
C ALA A 592 -34.62 -24.39 -41.81
N ALA A 593 -35.46 -23.65 -42.55
CA ALA A 593 -35.84 -24.03 -43.91
C ALA A 593 -34.73 -23.80 -44.95
N ASP A 594 -33.74 -22.97 -44.63
CA ASP A 594 -32.64 -22.57 -45.52
C ASP A 594 -31.31 -23.18 -45.07
N ASP A 595 -31.31 -23.98 -44.00
CA ASP A 595 -30.19 -24.76 -43.52
C ASP A 595 -30.28 -26.17 -44.13
N SER A 596 -29.55 -26.39 -45.22
CA SER A 596 -29.70 -27.57 -46.08
C SER A 596 -28.86 -28.76 -45.64
N GLY A 597 -29.22 -29.96 -46.09
CA GLY A 597 -28.42 -31.17 -45.90
C GLY A 597 -28.95 -32.02 -44.75
N ILE A 598 -28.08 -32.42 -43.83
CA ILE A 598 -28.41 -33.44 -42.81
C ILE A 598 -29.13 -32.82 -41.60
N SER A 599 -28.86 -31.56 -41.29
CA SER A 599 -29.53 -30.82 -40.22
C SER A 599 -30.24 -29.60 -40.78
N SER A 600 -31.16 -29.05 -39.99
CA SER A 600 -31.91 -27.84 -40.31
C SER A 600 -31.64 -26.74 -39.26
N ASN A 601 -30.49 -26.77 -38.60
CA ASN A 601 -30.08 -25.81 -37.56
C ASN A 601 -28.58 -25.80 -37.24
N ASP A 602 -27.72 -26.38 -38.08
CA ASP A 602 -26.26 -26.43 -37.89
C ASP A 602 -25.50 -25.27 -38.57
N GLY A 603 -26.17 -24.43 -39.36
CA GLY A 603 -25.57 -23.25 -39.97
C GLY A 603 -24.70 -23.56 -41.19
N ILE A 604 -24.76 -24.77 -41.73
CA ILE A 604 -23.95 -25.23 -42.86
C ILE A 604 -24.89 -25.52 -44.01
N THR A 605 -24.85 -24.71 -45.06
CA THR A 605 -25.86 -24.78 -46.12
C THR A 605 -25.24 -24.64 -47.51
N ASN A 606 -25.85 -25.29 -48.49
CA ASN A 606 -25.60 -25.06 -49.91
C ASN A 606 -26.57 -24.01 -50.49
N VAL A 607 -27.45 -23.41 -49.66
CA VAL A 607 -28.35 -22.32 -50.02
C VAL A 607 -27.59 -20.99 -49.99
N VAL A 608 -27.26 -20.49 -51.18
CA VAL A 608 -26.44 -19.27 -51.34
C VAL A 608 -27.13 -17.96 -50.94
N ALA A 609 -28.46 -17.89 -50.81
CA ALA A 609 -29.17 -16.69 -50.34
C ALA A 609 -30.05 -17.00 -49.11
N PRO A 610 -29.45 -17.34 -47.96
CA PRO A 610 -30.17 -17.82 -46.79
C PRO A 610 -30.92 -16.70 -46.05
N ARG A 611 -31.95 -17.07 -45.26
CA ARG A 611 -32.62 -16.20 -44.28
C ARG A 611 -32.14 -16.47 -42.87
N PHE A 612 -31.99 -15.42 -42.07
CA PHE A 612 -31.54 -15.47 -40.68
C PHE A 612 -32.62 -14.96 -39.74
N THR A 613 -32.70 -15.55 -38.55
CA THR A 613 -33.67 -15.24 -37.50
C THR A 613 -32.97 -15.08 -36.16
N GLY A 614 -33.56 -14.33 -35.25
CA GLY A 614 -33.03 -14.20 -33.89
C GLY A 614 -34.05 -13.59 -32.96
N ARG A 615 -33.68 -13.48 -31.68
CA ARG A 615 -34.48 -12.72 -30.72
C ARG A 615 -34.10 -11.26 -30.80
N CYS A 616 -35.10 -10.42 -30.65
CA CYS A 616 -34.94 -8.98 -30.61
C CYS A 616 -35.92 -8.45 -29.57
N LEU A 617 -35.61 -7.28 -29.03
CA LEU A 617 -36.57 -6.54 -28.24
C LEU A 617 -37.73 -6.10 -29.15
N ALA A 618 -38.94 -6.08 -28.59
CA ALA A 618 -40.12 -5.63 -29.32
C ALA A 618 -39.88 -4.22 -29.90
N GLU A 619 -40.41 -3.95 -31.09
CA GLU A 619 -40.34 -2.66 -31.78
C GLU A 619 -39.00 -2.33 -32.49
N ALA A 620 -37.95 -3.16 -32.35
CA ALA A 620 -36.70 -3.01 -33.11
C ALA A 620 -36.84 -3.40 -34.60
N THR A 621 -36.12 -2.72 -35.50
CA THR A 621 -35.85 -3.21 -36.88
C THR A 621 -34.43 -3.79 -36.93
N VAL A 622 -34.28 -5.04 -37.34
CA VAL A 622 -32.98 -5.71 -37.36
C VAL A 622 -32.41 -5.73 -38.78
N HIS A 623 -31.15 -5.31 -38.92
CA HIS A 623 -30.37 -5.41 -40.15
C HIS A 623 -29.24 -6.40 -39.97
N LEU A 624 -28.86 -7.08 -41.06
CA LEU A 624 -27.70 -7.96 -41.07
C LEU A 624 -26.45 -7.19 -41.51
N TRP A 625 -25.33 -7.52 -40.89
CA TRP A 625 -24.01 -7.27 -41.41
C TRP A 625 -23.46 -8.59 -41.93
N ILE A 626 -23.04 -8.58 -43.19
CA ILE A 626 -22.44 -9.73 -43.85
C ILE A 626 -21.04 -9.31 -44.28
N ASP A 627 -20.02 -10.03 -43.82
CA ASP A 627 -18.60 -9.74 -44.10
C ASP A 627 -18.20 -8.30 -43.73
N GLY A 628 -18.77 -7.77 -42.64
CA GLY A 628 -18.50 -6.41 -42.18
C GLY A 628 -19.17 -5.30 -43.00
N VAL A 629 -20.11 -5.63 -43.89
CA VAL A 629 -20.93 -4.66 -44.64
C VAL A 629 -22.40 -4.77 -44.22
N ARG A 630 -23.02 -3.63 -43.88
CA ARG A 630 -24.44 -3.58 -43.50
C ARG A 630 -25.34 -3.73 -44.72
N ALA A 631 -26.24 -4.70 -44.66
CA ALA A 631 -27.26 -4.90 -45.67
C ALA A 631 -28.39 -3.85 -45.53
N GLU A 632 -28.86 -3.33 -46.67
CA GLU A 632 -29.90 -2.29 -46.69
C GLU A 632 -31.30 -2.82 -46.31
N ASN A 633 -31.54 -4.13 -46.42
CA ASN A 633 -32.81 -4.75 -46.08
C ASN A 633 -32.90 -5.09 -44.58
N GLY A 634 -33.82 -4.42 -43.87
CA GLY A 634 -34.15 -4.69 -42.47
C GLY A 634 -35.47 -5.46 -42.30
N ALA A 635 -35.65 -6.14 -41.18
CA ALA A 635 -36.93 -6.73 -40.79
C ALA A 635 -37.37 -6.27 -39.40
N ALA A 636 -38.65 -5.93 -39.27
CA ALA A 636 -39.24 -5.58 -37.98
C ALA A 636 -39.25 -6.79 -37.03
N CYS A 637 -39.00 -6.54 -35.75
CA CYS A 637 -39.16 -7.51 -34.68
C CYS A 637 -40.64 -7.74 -34.41
N VAL A 638 -41.14 -8.95 -34.67
CA VAL A 638 -42.54 -9.34 -34.43
C VAL A 638 -42.56 -10.47 -33.41
N ASP A 639 -43.34 -10.31 -32.34
CA ASP A 639 -43.43 -11.28 -31.23
C ASP A 639 -42.06 -11.68 -30.65
N GLY A 640 -41.14 -10.70 -30.57
CA GLY A 640 -39.78 -10.89 -30.03
C GLY A 640 -38.82 -11.64 -30.95
N ARG A 641 -39.13 -11.76 -32.25
CA ARG A 641 -38.26 -12.39 -33.26
C ARG A 641 -38.20 -11.61 -34.57
N TYR A 642 -37.07 -11.69 -35.26
CA TYR A 642 -36.90 -11.17 -36.62
C TYR A 642 -36.60 -12.30 -37.60
N VAL A 643 -36.85 -12.09 -38.89
CA VAL A 643 -36.35 -12.94 -39.99
C VAL A 643 -35.92 -12.04 -41.16
N VAL A 644 -34.64 -12.06 -41.53
CA VAL A 644 -34.04 -11.23 -42.59
C VAL A 644 -33.33 -12.12 -43.61
N ALA A 645 -33.55 -11.92 -44.91
CA ALA A 645 -32.82 -12.61 -45.98
C ALA A 645 -31.47 -11.93 -46.27
N ALA A 646 -30.45 -12.71 -46.68
CA ALA A 646 -29.27 -12.13 -47.31
C ALA A 646 -29.67 -11.35 -48.59
N ALA A 647 -29.22 -10.10 -48.72
CA ALA A 647 -29.60 -9.22 -49.83
C ALA A 647 -29.07 -9.68 -51.20
N ALA A 648 -27.98 -10.46 -51.20
CA ALA A 648 -27.34 -11.03 -52.38
C ALA A 648 -26.81 -12.45 -52.09
N PRO A 649 -26.58 -13.29 -53.12
CA PRO A 649 -25.99 -14.62 -52.94
C PRO A 649 -24.56 -14.56 -52.38
N LEU A 650 -24.30 -15.41 -51.39
CA LEU A 650 -23.02 -15.64 -50.72
C LEU A 650 -22.23 -16.75 -51.44
N THR A 651 -20.91 -16.75 -51.28
CA THR A 651 -19.96 -17.69 -51.94
C THR A 651 -19.52 -18.79 -50.97
N ASP A 652 -18.89 -19.88 -51.46
CA ASP A 652 -18.34 -20.91 -50.56
C ASP A 652 -17.34 -20.33 -49.55
N GLY A 653 -17.52 -20.66 -48.28
CA GLY A 653 -16.71 -20.17 -47.17
C GLY A 653 -17.54 -19.75 -45.96
N SER A 654 -16.82 -19.38 -44.90
CA SER A 654 -17.41 -18.83 -43.68
C SER A 654 -17.74 -17.36 -43.89
N HIS A 655 -18.96 -16.98 -43.59
CA HIS A 655 -19.42 -15.60 -43.61
C HIS A 655 -19.84 -15.20 -42.19
N PRO A 656 -19.17 -14.23 -41.53
CA PRO A 656 -19.64 -13.70 -40.27
C PRO A 656 -20.92 -12.90 -40.48
N ILE A 657 -22.00 -13.40 -39.92
CA ILE A 657 -23.30 -12.74 -39.91
C ILE A 657 -23.51 -12.11 -38.54
N GLN A 658 -23.52 -10.79 -38.49
CA GLN A 658 -23.92 -10.06 -37.30
C GLN A 658 -25.30 -9.46 -37.53
N ALA A 659 -26.06 -9.29 -36.46
CA ALA A 659 -27.24 -8.46 -36.51
C ALA A 659 -26.99 -7.16 -35.77
N GLN A 660 -27.66 -6.12 -36.22
CA GLN A 660 -27.70 -4.84 -35.55
C GLN A 660 -29.15 -4.43 -35.42
N ALA A 661 -29.57 -4.05 -34.22
CA ALA A 661 -30.89 -3.51 -33.98
C ALA A 661 -30.89 -2.01 -34.27
N LEU A 662 -31.95 -1.56 -34.92
CA LEU A 662 -32.33 -0.16 -35.07
C LEU A 662 -33.60 0.06 -34.24
N VAL A 663 -33.52 0.87 -33.20
CA VAL A 663 -34.66 1.24 -32.34
C VAL A 663 -34.76 2.76 -32.36
N ASP A 664 -35.92 3.28 -32.78
CA ASP A 664 -36.19 4.73 -32.84
C ASP A 664 -35.14 5.60 -33.56
N GLY A 665 -34.37 5.00 -34.48
CA GLY A 665 -33.35 5.69 -35.28
C GLY A 665 -31.90 5.46 -34.83
N GLU A 666 -31.69 4.86 -33.66
CA GLU A 666 -30.37 4.54 -33.09
C GLU A 666 -29.96 3.09 -33.29
N TRP A 667 -28.65 2.87 -33.50
CA TRP A 667 -28.08 1.55 -33.80
C TRP A 667 -27.37 0.93 -32.60
N SER A 668 -27.61 -0.36 -32.36
CA SER A 668 -26.80 -1.17 -31.45
C SER A 668 -25.36 -1.30 -31.92
N ASP A 669 -24.45 -1.75 -31.07
CA ASP A 669 -23.26 -2.45 -31.57
C ASP A 669 -23.72 -3.70 -32.36
N PRO A 670 -22.96 -4.17 -33.37
CA PRO A 670 -23.24 -5.46 -33.98
C PRO A 670 -23.15 -6.59 -32.95
N THR A 671 -24.03 -7.59 -33.04
CA THR A 671 -23.92 -8.82 -32.22
C THR A 671 -22.54 -9.46 -32.37
N ALA A 672 -22.20 -10.39 -31.49
CA ALA A 672 -21.20 -11.40 -31.84
C ALA A 672 -21.57 -12.05 -33.20
N PRO A 673 -20.60 -12.32 -34.09
CA PRO A 673 -20.89 -12.93 -35.37
C PRO A 673 -21.38 -14.37 -35.18
N PHE A 674 -22.43 -14.71 -35.92
CA PHE A 674 -22.78 -16.09 -36.25
C PHE A 674 -22.07 -16.44 -37.54
N GLU A 675 -21.15 -17.40 -37.47
CA GLU A 675 -20.52 -17.92 -38.66
C GLU A 675 -21.49 -18.85 -39.39
N VAL A 676 -21.96 -18.42 -40.57
CA VAL A 676 -22.64 -19.33 -41.51
C VAL A 676 -21.60 -19.85 -42.48
N THR A 677 -21.58 -21.16 -42.71
CA THR A 677 -20.71 -21.75 -43.74
C THR A 677 -21.55 -22.06 -44.96
N ILE A 678 -21.23 -21.39 -46.07
CA ILE A 678 -21.74 -21.79 -47.37
C ILE A 678 -20.79 -22.86 -47.91
N ASP A 679 -21.31 -24.07 -48.17
CA ASP A 679 -20.51 -25.16 -48.72
C ASP A 679 -21.23 -25.85 -49.87
N THR A 680 -20.69 -25.67 -51.08
CA THR A 680 -21.17 -26.35 -52.28
C THR A 680 -20.22 -27.46 -52.77
N ARG A 681 -19.18 -27.80 -51.99
CA ARG A 681 -18.19 -28.86 -52.32
C ARG A 681 -18.58 -30.19 -51.67
N ALA A 682 -18.18 -31.28 -52.32
CA ALA A 682 -18.50 -32.65 -51.90
C ALA A 682 -17.29 -33.40 -51.34
N PRO A 683 -17.52 -34.40 -50.46
CA PRO A 683 -16.46 -34.98 -49.66
C PRO A 683 -15.67 -36.11 -50.32
N VAL A 684 -14.35 -36.12 -50.15
CA VAL A 684 -13.41 -37.20 -50.47
C VAL A 684 -13.45 -38.32 -49.42
N VAL A 685 -13.65 -39.56 -49.83
CA VAL A 685 -13.62 -40.73 -48.93
C VAL A 685 -12.29 -41.48 -49.08
N ARG A 686 -11.80 -42.18 -48.05
CA ARG A 686 -10.55 -42.95 -47.97
C ARG A 686 -10.59 -44.01 -46.86
N PHE A 687 -9.71 -45.02 -46.87
CA PHE A 687 -9.58 -45.94 -45.70
C PHE A 687 -8.53 -45.39 -44.76
N THR A 688 -8.95 -45.21 -43.53
CA THR A 688 -8.11 -44.70 -42.45
C THR A 688 -7.72 -45.76 -41.46
N GLU A 689 -8.62 -46.70 -41.21
CA GLU A 689 -8.26 -47.99 -40.69
C GLU A 689 -8.51 -48.94 -41.80
N ALA A 690 -7.48 -49.67 -42.06
CA ALA A 690 -7.74 -51.00 -42.45
C ALA A 690 -6.77 -51.86 -41.69
N PRO A 691 -7.08 -53.15 -41.56
CA PRO A 691 -6.11 -54.08 -41.03
C PRO A 691 -4.72 -53.81 -41.61
N PRO A 692 -3.69 -53.80 -40.75
CA PRO A 692 -2.33 -53.86 -41.22
C PRO A 692 -2.15 -55.08 -42.11
N ALA A 693 -1.07 -55.11 -42.88
CA ALA A 693 -0.82 -56.22 -43.80
C ALA A 693 -0.90 -57.60 -43.10
N GLY A 694 -0.58 -57.67 -41.80
CA GLY A 694 -0.81 -58.82 -40.92
C GLY A 694 -1.70 -58.46 -39.70
N ILE A 695 -2.62 -59.34 -39.28
CA ILE A 695 -3.45 -59.29 -38.06
C ILE A 695 -3.27 -60.60 -37.27
N THR A 696 -3.82 -60.82 -36.09
CA THR A 696 -3.75 -62.15 -35.41
C THR A 696 -5.11 -62.76 -35.07
N ALA A 697 -6.16 -61.96 -35.16
CA ALA A 697 -7.54 -62.33 -34.89
C ALA A 697 -8.25 -62.81 -36.15
N ASP A 698 -9.18 -63.78 -36.03
CA ASP A 698 -10.09 -64.25 -37.10
C ASP A 698 -11.20 -63.24 -37.39
N GLU A 699 -10.90 -61.99 -37.14
CA GLU A 699 -11.80 -60.88 -37.31
C GLU A 699 -10.93 -59.64 -37.46
N THR A 700 -11.46 -58.69 -38.20
CA THR A 700 -10.81 -57.41 -38.43
C THR A 700 -11.84 -56.43 -38.93
N GLN A 701 -11.42 -55.24 -39.30
CA GLN A 701 -12.35 -54.18 -39.54
C GLN A 701 -11.71 -53.08 -40.35
N PHE A 702 -12.55 -52.38 -41.10
CA PHE A 702 -12.11 -51.25 -41.89
C PHE A 702 -12.82 -50.01 -41.41
N ARG A 703 -12.07 -48.94 -41.30
CA ARG A 703 -12.64 -47.61 -41.17
C ARG A 703 -12.49 -46.86 -42.45
N VAL A 704 -13.51 -46.08 -42.63
CA VAL A 704 -13.68 -45.26 -43.78
C VAL A 704 -13.76 -43.87 -43.25
N GLU A 705 -12.84 -43.05 -43.71
CA GLU A 705 -12.94 -41.63 -43.51
C GLU A 705 -13.49 -41.01 -44.77
N VAL A 706 -14.14 -39.93 -44.50
CA VAL A 706 -14.66 -38.99 -45.43
C VAL A 706 -13.98 -37.70 -44.96
N ASP A 707 -13.29 -36.99 -45.84
CA ASP A 707 -12.55 -35.76 -45.50
C ASP A 707 -13.48 -34.64 -45.03
N GLU A 708 -14.80 -34.88 -45.09
CA GLU A 708 -15.84 -34.15 -44.40
C GLU A 708 -16.60 -35.07 -43.45
N ALA A 709 -17.04 -34.53 -42.31
CA ALA A 709 -17.49 -35.31 -41.16
C ALA A 709 -18.92 -35.86 -41.31
N VAL A 710 -19.11 -36.85 -42.18
CA VAL A 710 -20.43 -37.38 -42.54
C VAL A 710 -20.47 -38.89 -42.72
N PRO A 711 -21.66 -39.54 -42.54
CA PRO A 711 -21.72 -40.99 -42.46
C PRO A 711 -21.44 -41.66 -43.80
N ALA A 712 -20.54 -42.65 -43.76
CA ALA A 712 -20.26 -43.50 -44.90
C ALA A 712 -21.12 -44.78 -44.93
N VAL A 713 -21.22 -45.42 -46.09
CA VAL A 713 -21.82 -46.75 -46.32
C VAL A 713 -20.80 -47.70 -46.97
N CYS A 714 -20.75 -48.98 -46.56
CA CYS A 714 -19.62 -49.93 -46.66
C CYS A 714 -19.99 -51.33 -47.16
N SER A 715 -19.00 -52.06 -47.70
CA SER A 715 -19.13 -53.43 -48.20
C SER A 715 -17.81 -54.24 -48.17
N LEU A 716 -17.86 -55.51 -47.72
CA LEU A 716 -16.76 -56.51 -47.80
C LEU A 716 -16.98 -57.47 -48.96
N ASP A 717 -15.92 -57.73 -49.75
CA ASP A 717 -15.89 -58.76 -50.81
C ASP A 717 -17.11 -58.72 -51.77
N GLY A 718 -17.73 -57.55 -51.95
CA GLY A 718 -18.86 -57.31 -52.86
C GLY A 718 -20.27 -57.49 -52.28
N ALA A 719 -20.44 -57.56 -50.95
CA ALA A 719 -21.75 -57.68 -50.30
C ALA A 719 -22.63 -56.40 -50.38
N THR A 720 -23.94 -56.50 -50.07
CA THR A 720 -24.88 -55.36 -50.07
C THR A 720 -24.39 -54.21 -49.18
N PRO A 721 -24.32 -52.95 -49.68
CA PRO A 721 -23.84 -51.81 -48.91
C PRO A 721 -24.71 -51.56 -47.70
N THR A 722 -24.09 -51.59 -46.54
CA THR A 722 -24.74 -51.21 -45.29
C THR A 722 -24.12 -49.91 -44.84
N ALA A 723 -24.70 -49.23 -43.86
CA ALA A 723 -23.94 -48.19 -43.18
C ALA A 723 -22.54 -48.72 -42.87
N CYS A 724 -21.52 -47.92 -43.16
CA CYS A 724 -20.18 -48.12 -42.65
C CYS A 724 -20.34 -48.03 -41.16
N ARG A 725 -20.57 -49.20 -40.58
CA ARG A 725 -20.25 -49.40 -39.20
C ARG A 725 -18.79 -49.03 -39.14
N ASP A 726 -18.50 -48.01 -38.38
CA ASP A 726 -17.14 -47.56 -38.22
C ASP A 726 -16.70 -48.05 -36.83
N PRO A 727 -15.79 -49.03 -36.73
CA PRO A 727 -15.14 -49.74 -37.82
C PRO A 727 -16.02 -50.88 -38.34
N HIS A 728 -15.85 -51.20 -39.60
CA HIS A 728 -16.72 -52.14 -40.28
C HIS A 728 -16.16 -53.53 -40.06
N LYS A 729 -16.66 -54.15 -39.00
CA LYS A 729 -16.14 -55.42 -38.51
C LYS A 729 -16.56 -56.57 -39.37
N LEU A 730 -15.59 -57.43 -39.61
CA LEU A 730 -15.62 -58.63 -40.39
C LEU A 730 -15.22 -59.74 -39.44
N PHE A 731 -16.00 -60.81 -39.39
CA PHE A 731 -15.86 -61.88 -38.41
C PHE A 731 -15.67 -63.22 -39.12
N LEU A 732 -15.11 -64.21 -38.42
CA LEU A 732 -14.83 -65.57 -38.94
C LEU A 732 -13.88 -65.58 -40.16
N LEU A 733 -12.90 -64.68 -40.17
CA LEU A 733 -11.82 -64.59 -41.14
C LEU A 733 -10.88 -65.78 -40.99
N ALA A 734 -10.66 -66.49 -42.09
CA ALA A 734 -9.72 -67.59 -42.14
C ALA A 734 -8.26 -67.10 -41.96
N MET A 735 -7.33 -67.99 -41.57
CA MET A 735 -5.89 -67.69 -41.63
C MET A 735 -5.51 -67.40 -43.10
N GLY A 736 -5.03 -66.20 -43.42
CA GLY A 736 -4.75 -65.77 -44.81
C GLY A 736 -5.37 -64.39 -45.18
N PRO A 737 -5.44 -64.01 -46.48
CA PRO A 737 -5.72 -62.61 -46.96
C PRO A 737 -7.17 -62.20 -47.45
N HIS A 738 -7.57 -60.88 -47.53
CA HIS A 738 -8.96 -60.28 -47.78
C HIS A 738 -9.11 -58.79 -48.36
N ARG A 739 -10.32 -58.24 -48.82
CA ARG A 739 -10.60 -56.84 -49.46
C ARG A 739 -11.98 -56.07 -49.24
N PHE A 740 -12.02 -54.72 -49.07
CA PHE A 740 -13.20 -53.88 -48.64
C PHE A 740 -13.44 -52.46 -49.30
N VAL A 741 -14.68 -51.84 -49.29
CA VAL A 741 -15.13 -50.60 -50.04
C VAL A 741 -16.14 -49.64 -49.30
N ALA A 742 -16.16 -48.30 -49.56
CA ALA A 742 -17.11 -47.32 -48.95
C ALA A 742 -17.43 -45.92 -49.61
N THR A 743 -18.50 -45.19 -49.20
CA THR A 743 -19.04 -43.88 -49.76
C THR A 743 -19.80 -42.96 -48.76
N ALA A 744 -19.90 -41.62 -48.91
CA ALA A 744 -20.57 -40.67 -47.97
C ALA A 744 -21.17 -39.35 -48.56
N THR A 745 -21.88 -38.52 -47.78
CA THR A 745 -22.52 -37.23 -48.19
C THR A 745 -22.51 -36.18 -47.07
N ASP A 746 -22.00 -34.98 -47.33
CA ASP A 746 -21.66 -33.93 -46.36
C ASP A 746 -22.83 -33.21 -45.68
N LEU A 747 -22.49 -32.29 -44.77
CA LEU A 747 -23.43 -31.60 -43.89
C LEU A 747 -24.31 -30.60 -44.64
N ALA A 748 -23.75 -29.89 -45.64
CA ALA A 748 -24.51 -29.02 -46.53
C ALA A 748 -25.36 -29.81 -47.53
N GLY A 749 -25.00 -31.08 -47.78
CA GLY A 749 -25.73 -32.06 -48.57
C GLY A 749 -25.04 -32.59 -49.84
N ASN A 750 -23.70 -32.53 -50.00
CA ASN A 750 -22.98 -32.93 -51.23
C ASN A 750 -22.20 -34.32 -51.09
N PRO A 751 -21.99 -35.21 -52.12
CA PRO A 751 -21.53 -36.65 -51.93
C PRO A 751 -20.12 -37.20 -52.46
N GLY A 752 -19.47 -38.28 -51.88
CA GLY A 752 -18.20 -39.02 -52.37
C GLY A 752 -17.79 -40.50 -51.91
N ARG A 753 -16.55 -41.08 -52.19
CA ARG A 753 -16.17 -42.60 -52.24
C ARG A 753 -14.66 -43.21 -52.14
N ALA A 754 -14.35 -44.49 -51.65
CA ALA A 754 -13.01 -45.27 -51.59
C ALA A 754 -12.90 -46.88 -51.43
N GLU A 755 -11.69 -47.61 -51.48
CA GLU A 755 -11.37 -49.10 -51.12
C GLU A 755 -9.95 -49.63 -50.47
N HIS A 756 -9.75 -50.86 -49.80
CA HIS A 756 -8.45 -51.49 -49.17
C HIS A 756 -8.30 -53.10 -48.94
N ALA A 757 -7.08 -53.73 -48.67
CA ALA A 757 -6.74 -55.21 -48.42
C ALA A 757 -5.68 -55.69 -47.29
N PHE A 758 -5.63 -56.96 -46.77
CA PHE A 758 -4.79 -57.51 -45.58
C PHE A 758 -4.69 -59.07 -45.29
N GLU A 759 -3.94 -59.63 -44.26
CA GLU A 759 -3.70 -61.10 -43.83
C GLU A 759 -3.53 -61.42 -42.27
N ARG A 760 -3.54 -62.68 -41.70
CA ARG A 760 -3.54 -63.07 -40.22
C ARG A 760 -2.41 -64.06 -39.62
N VAL A 761 -1.83 -63.89 -38.37
CA VAL A 761 -0.66 -64.56 -37.62
C VAL A 761 -0.77 -64.68 -36.02
N GLU A 762 0.28 -64.95 -35.17
CA GLU A 762 0.23 -65.08 -33.64
C GLU A 762 1.45 -64.47 -32.81
N LEU A 763 1.25 -63.95 -31.56
CA LEU A 763 2.24 -63.26 -30.67
C LEU A 763 2.20 -63.65 -29.15
N SER A 764 3.25 -63.39 -28.32
CA SER A 764 3.32 -63.73 -26.86
C SER A 764 3.76 -62.53 -25.95
N PRO A 765 3.27 -62.39 -24.69
CA PRO A 765 3.54 -61.20 -23.83
C PRO A 765 4.94 -61.14 -23.19
N LEU A 766 5.39 -59.94 -22.83
CA LEU A 766 6.66 -59.64 -22.15
C LEU A 766 6.46 -59.18 -20.69
N GLU A 767 7.40 -59.48 -19.80
CA GLU A 767 7.43 -59.01 -18.41
C GLU A 767 8.07 -57.60 -18.29
N ALA A 768 7.85 -56.93 -17.15
CA ALA A 768 8.30 -55.55 -16.94
C ALA A 768 9.83 -55.43 -16.97
N PRO A 769 10.39 -54.46 -17.72
CA PRO A 769 11.79 -54.12 -17.56
C PRO A 769 11.97 -53.41 -16.20
N PHE A 770 13.20 -53.26 -15.77
CA PHE A 770 13.54 -52.39 -14.62
C PHE A 770 14.82 -51.63 -14.90
N LEU A 771 15.00 -50.50 -14.19
CA LEU A 771 16.25 -49.75 -14.20
C LEU A 771 17.31 -50.58 -13.48
N ASP A 772 18.43 -50.79 -14.14
CA ASP A 772 19.51 -51.55 -13.54
C ASP A 772 20.07 -50.80 -12.32
N VAL A 773 20.30 -51.53 -11.22
CA VAL A 773 20.78 -50.99 -9.93
C VAL A 773 22.11 -50.25 -10.04
N SER A 774 22.89 -50.47 -11.10
CA SER A 774 24.13 -49.72 -11.37
C SER A 774 23.88 -48.31 -11.89
N THR A 775 22.67 -48.00 -12.34
CA THR A 775 22.26 -46.71 -12.90
C THR A 775 21.09 -46.06 -12.17
N ASP A 776 20.63 -46.59 -11.03
CA ASP A 776 19.65 -45.96 -10.13
C ASP A 776 20.38 -45.27 -8.98
N THR A 777 20.26 -43.94 -8.84
CA THR A 777 21.22 -43.11 -8.06
C THR A 777 20.54 -42.35 -6.93
N GLY A 778 21.31 -41.70 -6.05
CA GLY A 778 20.73 -40.88 -4.99
C GLY A 778 20.33 -41.68 -3.75
N ARG A 779 19.17 -41.38 -3.17
CA ARG A 779 18.80 -41.86 -1.83
C ARG A 779 18.55 -43.37 -1.77
N SER A 780 18.15 -44.00 -2.87
CA SER A 780 17.93 -45.43 -3.02
C SER A 780 18.37 -45.86 -4.43
N ASN A 781 18.78 -47.12 -4.60
CA ASN A 781 19.19 -47.68 -5.89
C ASN A 781 18.19 -48.72 -6.43
N THR A 782 16.95 -48.62 -5.94
CA THR A 782 15.82 -49.45 -6.37
C THR A 782 14.50 -48.70 -6.38
N ASP A 783 14.50 -47.39 -6.10
CA ASP A 783 13.27 -46.58 -6.12
C ASP A 783 13.00 -45.97 -7.50
N GLY A 784 13.94 -46.12 -8.44
CA GLY A 784 13.84 -45.65 -9.80
C GLY A 784 14.04 -44.14 -9.93
N ILE A 785 14.56 -43.42 -8.92
CA ILE A 785 14.84 -41.99 -9.02
C ILE A 785 16.32 -41.82 -9.30
N THR A 786 16.71 -41.25 -10.44
CA THR A 786 18.11 -41.20 -10.86
C THR A 786 18.51 -39.95 -11.63
N LEU A 787 19.78 -39.56 -11.55
CA LEU A 787 20.40 -38.54 -12.39
C LEU A 787 21.24 -39.13 -13.54
N ALA A 788 21.34 -40.46 -13.66
CA ALA A 788 22.26 -41.13 -14.58
C ALA A 788 21.93 -40.86 -16.08
N ASP A 789 22.99 -40.76 -16.89
CA ASP A 789 22.95 -40.79 -18.36
C ASP A 789 24.19 -41.51 -18.90
N PRO A 790 24.08 -42.61 -19.67
CA PRO A 790 22.86 -43.30 -20.09
C PRO A 790 22.20 -44.13 -18.97
N LEU A 791 20.89 -44.34 -19.08
CA LEU A 791 20.15 -45.33 -18.28
C LEU A 791 20.38 -46.73 -18.84
N ARG A 792 20.45 -47.76 -17.99
CA ARG A 792 20.49 -49.15 -18.45
C ARG A 792 19.20 -49.87 -18.10
N ILE A 793 18.51 -50.36 -19.13
CA ILE A 793 17.22 -51.03 -19.01
C ILE A 793 17.36 -52.49 -19.44
N VAL A 794 16.89 -53.41 -18.59
CA VAL A 794 17.09 -54.86 -18.78
C VAL A 794 15.77 -55.64 -18.64
N GLY A 795 15.67 -56.80 -19.30
CA GLY A 795 14.50 -57.67 -19.24
C GLY A 795 14.59 -58.95 -20.11
N THR A 796 13.49 -59.68 -20.27
CA THR A 796 13.41 -60.97 -21.00
C THR A 796 12.51 -60.91 -22.24
N CYS A 797 12.79 -61.71 -23.28
CA CYS A 797 12.06 -61.70 -24.56
C CYS A 797 12.22 -63.01 -25.38
N ARG A 798 11.58 -63.10 -26.55
CA ARG A 798 11.68 -64.27 -27.46
C ARG A 798 12.67 -64.01 -28.61
N ASP A 799 13.52 -65.00 -28.90
CA ASP A 799 14.59 -64.90 -29.90
C ASP A 799 14.08 -64.50 -31.29
N GLY A 800 14.77 -63.55 -31.92
CA GLY A 800 14.48 -63.05 -33.27
C GLY A 800 13.45 -61.93 -33.34
N ASP A 801 12.78 -61.59 -32.23
CA ASP A 801 11.97 -60.39 -32.14
C ASP A 801 12.86 -59.16 -31.90
N LEU A 802 12.44 -58.02 -32.45
CA LEU A 802 13.09 -56.73 -32.20
C LEU A 802 12.44 -56.10 -30.96
N VAL A 803 13.22 -55.92 -29.89
CA VAL A 803 12.75 -55.28 -28.65
C VAL A 803 13.03 -53.79 -28.72
N THR A 804 12.01 -52.98 -28.46
CA THR A 804 12.13 -51.52 -28.44
C THR A 804 11.82 -51.02 -27.03
N ILE A 805 12.67 -50.14 -26.50
CA ILE A 805 12.47 -49.49 -25.21
C ILE A 805 11.62 -48.25 -25.39
N TYR A 806 10.68 -48.09 -24.48
CA TYR A 806 9.82 -46.93 -24.43
C TYR A 806 9.78 -46.34 -23.04
N ASP A 807 9.48 -45.07 -23.02
CA ASP A 807 9.05 -44.34 -21.85
C ASP A 807 7.54 -44.08 -21.99
N ILE A 808 6.76 -44.81 -21.18
CA ILE A 808 5.30 -44.97 -21.23
C ILE A 808 4.86 -45.50 -22.60
N ASP A 809 4.73 -44.60 -23.57
CA ASP A 809 4.24 -44.80 -24.93
C ASP A 809 5.24 -44.34 -25.99
N GLU A 810 6.22 -43.50 -25.62
CA GLU A 810 7.18 -42.93 -26.57
C GLU A 810 8.44 -43.79 -26.72
N PRO A 811 8.84 -44.15 -27.95
CA PRO A 811 10.04 -44.93 -28.16
C PRO A 811 11.26 -44.07 -27.83
N MET A 812 12.14 -44.57 -26.96
CA MET A 812 13.36 -43.85 -26.58
C MET A 812 14.46 -43.95 -27.66
N ASN A 813 14.09 -44.35 -28.89
CA ASN A 813 14.97 -44.65 -30.03
C ASN A 813 16.12 -45.63 -29.68
N ALA A 814 15.88 -46.47 -28.67
CA ALA A 814 16.79 -47.53 -28.26
C ALA A 814 16.08 -48.86 -28.48
N SER A 815 16.62 -49.68 -29.38
CA SER A 815 16.11 -51.02 -29.65
C SER A 815 17.26 -51.99 -29.74
N GLY A 816 16.97 -53.23 -29.38
CA GLY A 816 17.94 -54.32 -29.37
C GLY A 816 17.24 -55.61 -29.79
N ASN A 817 17.94 -56.44 -30.53
CA ASN A 817 17.41 -57.76 -30.85
C ASN A 817 17.44 -58.63 -29.60
N CYS A 818 16.36 -59.39 -29.41
CA CYS A 818 16.37 -60.43 -28.40
C CYS A 818 17.33 -61.55 -28.79
N SER A 819 18.25 -61.90 -27.91
CA SER A 819 19.17 -63.02 -28.12
C SER A 819 19.40 -63.80 -26.83
N GLY A 820 19.25 -65.12 -26.90
CA GLY A 820 19.38 -65.98 -25.73
C GLY A 820 18.27 -65.76 -24.70
N GLY A 821 17.12 -65.22 -25.13
CA GLY A 821 15.94 -64.99 -24.30
C GLY A 821 15.93 -63.73 -23.42
N ALA A 822 16.95 -62.86 -23.53
CA ALA A 822 17.04 -61.63 -22.74
C ALA A 822 17.52 -60.43 -23.55
N PHE A 823 17.26 -59.22 -23.04
CA PHE A 823 17.75 -57.96 -23.59
C PHE A 823 18.37 -57.08 -22.49
N SER A 824 19.39 -56.30 -22.88
CA SER A 824 20.01 -55.25 -22.08
C SER A 824 20.29 -54.08 -23.00
N ILE A 825 19.66 -52.94 -22.76
CA ILE A 825 19.65 -51.82 -23.69
C ILE A 825 19.99 -50.54 -22.93
N ASP A 826 21.06 -49.87 -23.39
CA ASP A 826 21.46 -48.56 -22.89
C ASP A 826 20.65 -47.47 -23.58
N VAL A 827 20.11 -46.55 -22.79
CA VAL A 827 19.25 -45.46 -23.23
C VAL A 827 19.92 -44.13 -22.86
N ALA A 828 20.57 -43.53 -23.85
CA ALA A 828 21.26 -42.26 -23.71
C ALA A 828 20.32 -41.07 -23.99
N GLY A 829 20.56 -39.95 -23.30
CA GLY A 829 19.81 -38.71 -23.50
C GLY A 829 18.39 -38.77 -22.95
N ALA A 830 18.15 -39.64 -21.96
CA ALA A 830 16.88 -39.65 -21.23
C ALA A 830 16.62 -38.26 -20.65
N ARG A 831 15.48 -37.68 -21.00
CA ARG A 831 15.12 -36.32 -20.60
C ARG A 831 14.70 -36.30 -19.14
N GLU A 832 14.85 -35.14 -18.52
CA GLU A 832 14.37 -34.83 -17.17
C GLU A 832 12.87 -35.12 -16.96
N GLY A 833 12.52 -35.72 -15.81
CA GLY A 833 11.19 -36.00 -15.30
C GLY A 833 10.85 -37.50 -15.12
N LEU A 834 9.66 -37.77 -14.60
CA LEU A 834 9.15 -39.12 -14.33
C LEU A 834 8.86 -39.86 -15.63
N ARG A 835 9.44 -41.06 -15.75
CA ARG A 835 9.31 -41.99 -16.88
C ARG A 835 8.68 -43.27 -16.41
N ILE A 836 7.97 -43.97 -17.29
CA ILE A 836 7.47 -45.31 -17.01
C ILE A 836 8.00 -46.23 -18.09
N VAL A 837 9.18 -46.76 -17.88
CA VAL A 837 9.91 -47.50 -18.90
C VAL A 837 9.27 -48.86 -19.13
N ALA A 838 8.95 -49.17 -20.37
CA ALA A 838 8.33 -50.42 -20.77
C ALA A 838 8.88 -50.87 -22.13
N VAL A 839 8.64 -52.12 -22.50
CA VAL A 839 9.17 -52.71 -23.72
C VAL A 839 8.12 -53.45 -24.53
N THR A 840 8.35 -53.52 -25.83
CA THR A 840 7.56 -54.32 -26.77
C THR A 840 8.50 -55.11 -27.68
N ALA A 841 7.97 -56.15 -28.32
CA ALA A 841 8.67 -56.97 -29.31
C ALA A 841 7.86 -57.00 -30.62
N THR A 842 8.47 -56.79 -31.80
CA THR A 842 7.72 -56.73 -33.07
C THR A 842 7.96 -57.92 -34.01
N ARG A 843 6.89 -58.40 -34.68
CA ARG A 843 6.87 -59.48 -35.70
C ARG A 843 5.77 -59.28 -36.76
N ALA A 844 6.13 -59.39 -38.05
CA ALA A 844 5.21 -59.21 -39.21
C ALA A 844 4.43 -57.88 -39.20
N GLY A 845 5.05 -56.81 -38.70
CA GLY A 845 4.41 -55.50 -38.50
C GLY A 845 3.49 -55.42 -37.29
N LEU A 846 3.28 -56.54 -36.58
CA LEU A 846 2.52 -56.59 -35.35
C LEU A 846 3.45 -56.66 -34.15
N GLU A 847 3.19 -55.79 -33.20
CA GLU A 847 3.97 -55.66 -31.99
C GLU A 847 3.27 -56.36 -30.84
N THR A 848 4.02 -57.02 -29.96
CA THR A 848 3.48 -57.56 -28.72
C THR A 848 2.91 -56.42 -27.89
N THR A 849 1.98 -56.74 -27.00
CA THR A 849 1.59 -55.76 -25.97
C THR A 849 2.83 -55.33 -25.20
N ARG A 850 2.82 -54.05 -24.84
CA ARG A 850 3.83 -53.47 -23.98
C ARG A 850 3.88 -54.24 -22.67
N SER A 851 5.08 -54.54 -22.23
CA SER A 851 5.29 -55.05 -20.88
C SER A 851 4.67 -54.09 -19.86
N PRO A 852 4.39 -54.54 -18.63
CA PRO A 852 4.15 -53.59 -17.55
C PRO A 852 5.34 -52.63 -17.46
N GLY A 853 5.06 -51.36 -17.15
CA GLY A 853 6.09 -50.34 -17.07
C GLY A 853 6.72 -50.26 -15.68
N ALA A 854 8.00 -49.95 -15.63
CA ALA A 854 8.73 -49.62 -14.41
C ALA A 854 8.90 -48.11 -14.29
N PHE A 855 8.65 -47.57 -13.10
CA PHE A 855 8.85 -46.14 -12.84
C PHE A 855 10.34 -45.81 -12.79
N VAL A 856 10.72 -44.80 -13.57
CA VAL A 856 12.07 -44.22 -13.58
C VAL A 856 11.96 -42.69 -13.61
N LEU A 857 12.18 -42.00 -12.50
CA LEU A 857 12.29 -40.54 -12.45
C LEU A 857 13.72 -40.11 -12.78
N VAL A 858 13.92 -39.53 -13.97
CA VAL A 858 15.21 -38.92 -14.32
C VAL A 858 15.23 -37.50 -13.80
N ASP A 859 15.98 -37.21 -12.77
CA ASP A 859 16.08 -35.88 -12.19
C ASP A 859 17.56 -35.53 -12.07
N ARG A 860 18.00 -34.53 -12.85
CA ARG A 860 19.35 -34.00 -12.95
C ARG A 860 19.42 -32.54 -12.55
N THR A 861 18.31 -31.97 -12.09
CA THR A 861 18.21 -30.55 -11.75
C THR A 861 18.70 -30.36 -10.32
N PRO A 862 19.90 -29.76 -10.11
CA PRO A 862 20.36 -29.58 -8.75
C PRO A 862 19.45 -28.63 -7.98
N PRO A 863 19.19 -28.88 -6.69
CA PRO A 863 18.43 -27.96 -5.87
C PRO A 863 19.15 -26.59 -5.80
N PRO A 864 18.42 -25.47 -5.70
CA PRO A 864 19.01 -24.17 -5.44
C PRO A 864 19.84 -24.16 -4.15
N ALA A 865 20.84 -23.28 -4.06
CA ALA A 865 21.70 -23.17 -2.88
C ALA A 865 20.85 -22.88 -1.63
N PRO A 866 21.01 -23.65 -0.53
CA PRO A 866 20.28 -23.39 0.70
C PRO A 866 20.72 -22.06 1.30
N THR A 867 19.81 -21.36 1.97
CA THR A 867 20.23 -20.29 2.89
C THR A 867 20.80 -20.92 4.16
N LEU A 868 21.89 -20.34 4.67
CA LEU A 868 22.56 -20.79 5.89
C LEU A 868 22.70 -19.62 6.85
N LEU A 869 22.04 -19.72 7.99
CA LEU A 869 22.05 -18.72 9.05
C LEU A 869 22.29 -19.42 10.39
N LEU A 870 23.00 -18.74 11.28
CA LEU A 870 23.07 -19.17 12.67
C LEU A 870 21.74 -18.85 13.37
N ARG A 871 21.16 -19.83 14.05
CA ARG A 871 19.91 -19.65 14.82
C ARG A 871 20.19 -19.54 16.31
N ALA A 872 21.12 -20.32 16.84
CA ALA A 872 21.54 -20.26 18.23
C ALA A 872 22.95 -20.84 18.44
N ALA A 873 23.62 -20.44 19.51
CA ALA A 873 24.83 -21.09 20.01
C ALA A 873 24.77 -21.21 21.54
N SER A 874 25.25 -22.32 22.09
CA SER A 874 25.27 -22.57 23.54
C SER A 874 26.49 -23.41 23.93
N GLY A 875 26.98 -23.25 25.16
CA GLY A 875 28.05 -24.12 25.68
C GLY A 875 29.40 -24.06 24.93
N GLY A 876 29.65 -23.03 24.12
CA GLY A 876 30.95 -22.73 23.52
C GLY A 876 31.27 -23.43 22.20
N THR A 877 30.66 -24.59 21.92
CA THR A 877 30.85 -25.31 20.64
C THR A 877 29.55 -25.90 20.08
N GLN A 878 28.44 -25.90 20.83
CA GLN A 878 27.14 -26.37 20.33
C GLN A 878 26.47 -25.25 19.54
N VAL A 879 26.20 -25.54 18.27
CA VAL A 879 25.65 -24.59 17.31
C VAL A 879 24.40 -25.15 16.68
N GLU A 880 23.36 -24.32 16.61
CA GLU A 880 22.18 -24.57 15.78
C GLU A 880 22.19 -23.62 14.58
N VAL A 881 22.20 -24.22 13.39
CA VAL A 881 22.08 -23.51 12.11
C VAL A 881 20.79 -23.91 11.42
N GLY A 882 20.32 -23.06 10.54
CA GLY A 882 19.22 -23.39 9.66
C GLY A 882 19.01 -22.35 8.59
N GLY A 883 17.91 -22.51 7.88
CA GLY A 883 17.54 -21.65 6.78
C GLY A 883 16.42 -22.28 5.97
N SER A 884 16.36 -21.87 4.71
CA SER A 884 15.40 -22.33 3.72
C SER A 884 16.11 -23.08 2.60
N ALA A 885 15.44 -24.10 2.07
CA ALA A 885 15.86 -24.83 0.89
C ALA A 885 14.66 -25.54 0.25
N GLU A 886 14.92 -26.32 -0.80
CA GLU A 886 13.90 -27.11 -1.46
C GLU A 886 13.28 -28.16 -0.54
N VAL A 887 11.95 -28.25 -0.54
CA VAL A 887 11.16 -29.16 0.32
C VAL A 887 11.60 -30.61 0.11
N ASN A 888 11.75 -31.37 1.20
CA ASN A 888 12.18 -32.77 1.22
C ASN A 888 13.62 -33.08 0.73
N ALA A 889 14.41 -32.07 0.35
CA ALA A 889 15.84 -32.24 0.08
C ALA A 889 16.60 -32.57 1.37
N ASP A 890 17.65 -33.38 1.26
CA ASP A 890 18.55 -33.65 2.38
C ASP A 890 19.61 -32.55 2.43
N VAL A 891 19.70 -31.85 3.56
CA VAL A 891 20.72 -30.84 3.83
C VAL A 891 21.89 -31.52 4.51
N ALA A 892 23.07 -31.41 3.93
CA ALA A 892 24.33 -31.71 4.58
C ALA A 892 25.04 -30.40 4.90
N VAL A 893 25.23 -30.15 6.19
CA VAL A 893 26.07 -29.06 6.68
C VAL A 893 27.45 -29.64 6.98
N LEU A 894 28.47 -29.01 6.39
CA LEU A 894 29.86 -29.31 6.65
C LEU A 894 30.48 -28.20 7.49
N ALA A 895 31.31 -28.56 8.46
CA ALA A 895 32.21 -27.67 9.18
C ALA A 895 33.64 -27.94 8.69
N ASP A 896 34.32 -26.94 8.14
CA ASP A 896 35.66 -27.04 7.52
C ASP A 896 35.79 -28.22 6.55
N GLY A 897 34.72 -28.47 5.78
CA GLY A 897 34.63 -29.57 4.83
C GLY A 897 34.39 -30.95 5.45
N GLN A 898 34.23 -31.06 6.78
CA GLN A 898 33.86 -32.30 7.49
C GLN A 898 32.37 -32.32 7.84
N PRO A 899 31.70 -33.48 7.86
CA PRO A 899 30.29 -33.58 8.23
C PRO A 899 30.01 -33.00 9.62
N PHE A 900 29.08 -32.05 9.70
CA PHE A 900 28.66 -31.40 10.95
C PHE A 900 27.29 -31.89 11.41
N CYS A 901 26.26 -31.59 10.62
CA CYS A 901 24.93 -32.15 10.81
C CYS A 901 24.25 -32.36 9.47
N ALA A 902 23.27 -33.24 9.47
CA ALA A 902 22.39 -33.42 8.33
C ALA A 902 20.96 -33.41 8.81
N THR A 903 20.08 -32.86 8.00
CA THR A 903 18.65 -32.84 8.27
C THR A 903 17.89 -32.85 6.96
N ARG A 904 16.57 -32.92 7.03
CA ARG A 904 15.71 -32.79 5.88
C ARG A 904 14.94 -31.48 5.97
N VAL A 905 14.77 -30.84 4.82
CA VAL A 905 13.90 -29.69 4.70
C VAL A 905 12.45 -30.13 4.86
N ASP A 906 11.72 -29.45 5.74
CA ASP A 906 10.32 -29.75 6.02
C ASP A 906 9.37 -29.32 4.87
N GLY A 907 8.07 -29.61 5.05
CA GLY A 907 7.02 -29.29 4.07
C GLY A 907 6.76 -27.80 3.84
N ALA A 908 7.35 -26.92 4.67
CA ALA A 908 7.31 -25.47 4.51
C ALA A 908 8.60 -24.90 3.90
N GLY A 909 9.55 -25.75 3.52
CA GLY A 909 10.83 -25.34 2.93
C GLY A 909 11.84 -24.85 3.96
N GLN A 910 11.64 -25.13 5.24
CA GLN A 910 12.54 -24.73 6.32
C GLN A 910 13.36 -25.92 6.82
N TRP A 911 14.56 -25.65 7.28
CA TRP A 911 15.41 -26.64 7.91
C TRP A 911 16.21 -26.03 9.04
N HIS A 912 16.50 -26.84 10.03
CA HIS A 912 17.47 -26.52 11.06
C HIS A 912 18.14 -27.82 11.54
N CYS A 913 19.41 -27.72 11.92
CA CYS A 913 20.08 -28.79 12.64
C CYS A 913 21.11 -28.21 13.60
N ALA A 914 21.30 -28.93 14.70
CA ALA A 914 22.28 -28.60 15.71
C ALA A 914 23.40 -29.65 15.74
N GLY A 915 24.60 -29.21 16.09
CA GLY A 915 25.77 -30.07 16.22
C GLY A 915 26.89 -29.42 17.02
N ASP A 916 27.91 -30.22 17.34
CA ASP A 916 29.13 -29.77 18.01
C ASP A 916 30.17 -29.34 16.97
N LEU A 917 30.51 -28.05 16.96
CA LEU A 917 31.47 -27.51 16.00
C LEU A 917 32.90 -27.93 16.34
N GLY A 918 33.19 -28.25 17.61
CA GLY A 918 34.54 -28.54 18.08
C GLY A 918 35.50 -27.39 17.80
N GLU A 919 36.65 -27.69 17.19
CA GLU A 919 37.68 -26.71 16.81
C GLU A 919 37.48 -26.09 15.40
N ARG A 920 36.38 -26.42 14.72
CA ARG A 920 36.13 -25.96 13.34
C ARG A 920 35.48 -24.57 13.35
N ASP A 921 35.66 -23.80 12.28
CA ASP A 921 35.23 -22.40 12.25
C ASP A 921 34.41 -21.98 11.02
N THR A 922 34.25 -22.83 10.01
CA THR A 922 33.55 -22.47 8.78
C THR A 922 32.46 -23.47 8.46
N LEU A 923 31.21 -23.02 8.41
CA LEU A 923 30.06 -23.84 8.06
C LEU A 923 29.59 -23.57 6.63
N THR A 924 29.38 -24.62 5.86
CA THR A 924 28.76 -24.56 4.52
C THR A 924 27.65 -25.59 4.45
N ALA A 925 26.47 -25.19 3.98
CA ALA A 925 25.35 -26.08 3.77
C ALA A 925 25.20 -26.41 2.30
N SER A 926 24.88 -27.65 2.00
CA SER A 926 24.52 -28.09 0.66
C SER A 926 23.29 -28.96 0.73
N THR A 927 22.44 -28.85 -0.27
CA THR A 927 21.25 -29.68 -0.42
C THR A 927 21.53 -30.75 -1.45
N THR A 928 21.01 -31.94 -1.21
CA THR A 928 20.95 -33.01 -2.21
C THR A 928 19.50 -33.43 -2.34
N ASP A 929 18.97 -33.44 -3.55
CA ASP A 929 17.60 -33.90 -3.80
C ASP A 929 17.47 -35.43 -3.69
N ALA A 930 16.31 -35.98 -4.05
CA ALA A 930 16.06 -37.41 -3.97
C ALA A 930 16.85 -38.24 -5.00
N ALA A 931 17.12 -37.69 -6.19
CA ALA A 931 17.84 -38.35 -7.28
C ALA A 931 19.36 -38.38 -7.08
N GLY A 932 19.84 -37.56 -6.13
CA GLY A 932 21.24 -37.43 -5.78
C GLY A 932 21.91 -36.20 -6.36
N ASN A 933 21.18 -35.26 -6.97
CA ASN A 933 21.80 -34.02 -7.43
C ASN A 933 22.16 -33.17 -6.24
N ARG A 934 23.44 -32.83 -6.14
CA ARG A 934 23.94 -31.92 -5.12
C ARG A 934 23.87 -30.49 -5.64
N GLY A 935 23.11 -29.66 -4.94
CA GLY A 935 23.04 -28.22 -5.16
C GLY A 935 24.36 -27.52 -4.89
N VAL A 936 24.44 -26.25 -5.29
CA VAL A 936 25.58 -25.39 -4.97
C VAL A 936 25.61 -25.13 -3.47
N ASP A 937 26.81 -25.08 -2.90
CA ASP A 937 27.00 -24.77 -1.49
C ASP A 937 26.47 -23.36 -1.18
N SER A 938 25.91 -23.20 0.02
CA SER A 938 25.65 -21.88 0.58
C SER A 938 26.95 -21.07 0.63
N ALA A 939 26.82 -19.75 0.72
CA ALA A 939 27.94 -18.94 1.16
C ALA A 939 28.46 -19.47 2.52
N PRO A 940 29.80 -19.49 2.74
CA PRO A 940 30.37 -19.96 4.00
C PRO A 940 29.96 -19.03 5.16
N LEU A 941 29.51 -19.65 6.25
CA LEU A 941 29.23 -18.99 7.52
C LEU A 941 30.42 -19.24 8.46
N HIS A 942 31.23 -18.21 8.68
CA HIS A 942 32.35 -18.28 9.62
C HIS A 942 31.85 -18.06 11.07
N VAL A 943 32.19 -19.00 11.95
CA VAL A 943 31.83 -19.05 13.36
C VAL A 943 33.10 -19.26 14.18
N ASP A 944 33.58 -18.21 14.85
CA ASP A 944 34.80 -18.27 15.65
C ASP A 944 34.45 -18.31 17.15
N PHE A 945 34.72 -19.47 17.78
CA PHE A 945 34.54 -19.71 19.22
C PHE A 945 35.79 -19.54 20.06
N THR A 946 36.93 -19.19 19.44
CA THR A 946 38.23 -19.14 20.11
C THR A 946 38.14 -18.30 21.38
N PRO A 947 38.30 -18.89 22.58
CA PRO A 947 38.26 -18.13 23.81
C PRO A 947 39.39 -17.10 23.78
N LEU A 948 39.13 -15.89 24.28
CA LEU A 948 40.20 -14.91 24.42
C LEU A 948 41.25 -15.44 25.40
N ALA A 949 42.51 -15.09 25.16
CA ALA A 949 43.59 -15.43 26.09
C ALA A 949 43.31 -14.83 27.48
N ALA A 950 43.90 -15.43 28.51
CA ALA A 950 43.74 -14.97 29.88
C ALA A 950 44.04 -13.46 29.96
N PRO A 951 43.11 -12.67 30.53
CA PRO A 951 43.31 -11.24 30.63
C PRO A 951 44.53 -10.97 31.50
N ARG A 952 45.36 -9.99 31.15
CA ARG A 952 46.42 -9.55 32.04
C ARG A 952 45.91 -8.43 32.92
N LEU A 953 46.25 -8.50 34.20
CA LEU A 953 46.15 -7.32 35.05
C LEU A 953 47.07 -6.25 34.46
N ASP A 954 46.51 -5.09 34.17
CA ASP A 954 47.26 -3.96 33.63
C ASP A 954 48.35 -3.60 34.65
N PRO A 955 49.64 -3.50 34.24
CA PRO A 955 50.74 -3.12 35.13
C PRO A 955 50.49 -1.80 35.89
N ALA A 956 49.66 -0.90 35.35
CA ALA A 956 49.25 0.32 36.05
C ALA A 956 48.37 0.06 37.29
N THR A 957 47.77 -1.12 37.37
CA THR A 957 46.87 -1.56 38.44
C THR A 957 47.35 -2.83 39.16
N ASP A 958 48.50 -3.41 38.81
CA ASP A 958 49.18 -4.46 39.59
C ASP A 958 50.16 -3.81 40.57
N SER A 959 49.67 -3.50 41.77
CA SER A 959 50.39 -2.66 42.71
C SER A 959 51.26 -3.48 43.65
N GLY A 960 52.45 -2.97 44.00
CA GLY A 960 53.23 -3.51 45.10
C GLY A 960 54.60 -3.96 44.66
N ARG A 961 54.97 -5.19 45.02
CA ARG A 961 56.33 -5.71 44.84
C ARG A 961 56.67 -5.98 43.38
N SER A 962 55.70 -6.42 42.59
CA SER A 962 55.83 -6.62 41.16
C SER A 962 54.64 -6.02 40.47
N ASP A 963 54.84 -5.47 39.27
CA ASP A 963 53.78 -5.03 38.36
C ASP A 963 53.28 -6.17 37.43
N ALA A 964 53.53 -7.41 37.85
CA ALA A 964 53.25 -8.62 37.08
C ALA A 964 53.08 -9.88 37.95
N ASP A 965 52.98 -9.75 39.28
CA ASP A 965 52.77 -10.90 40.18
C ASP A 965 51.29 -11.18 40.47
N GLY A 966 50.37 -10.31 40.01
CA GLY A 966 48.93 -10.47 40.16
C GLY A 966 48.41 -10.23 41.57
N VAL A 967 49.19 -9.56 42.42
CA VAL A 967 48.84 -9.27 43.81
C VAL A 967 48.71 -7.76 43.96
N THR A 968 47.50 -7.25 44.19
CA THR A 968 47.24 -5.81 44.13
C THR A 968 46.24 -5.33 45.18
N ARG A 969 46.34 -4.05 45.54
CA ARG A 969 45.34 -3.34 46.36
C ARG A 969 44.40 -2.44 45.55
N ALA A 970 44.56 -2.39 44.23
CA ALA A 970 43.86 -1.43 43.36
C ALA A 970 42.33 -1.63 43.31
N ASP A 971 41.60 -0.53 43.10
CA ASP A 971 40.17 -0.44 42.80
C ASP A 971 39.91 0.86 42.01
N PRO A 972 39.41 0.82 40.76
CA PRO A 972 39.17 -0.37 39.95
C PRO A 972 40.47 -1.04 39.49
N ILE A 973 40.41 -2.35 39.27
CA ILE A 973 41.46 -3.05 38.52
C ILE A 973 41.17 -2.92 37.02
N ARG A 974 42.22 -2.95 36.19
CA ARG A 974 42.07 -3.01 34.74
C ARG A 974 42.58 -4.32 34.20
N LEU A 975 41.74 -4.95 33.38
CA LEU A 975 42.08 -6.18 32.68
C LEU A 975 42.21 -5.87 31.19
N GLY A 976 43.38 -6.17 30.63
CA GLY A 976 43.68 -5.92 29.24
C GLY A 976 44.00 -7.20 28.49
N GLY A 977 43.79 -7.17 27.18
CA GLY A 977 44.16 -8.26 26.29
C GLY A 977 43.95 -7.90 24.82
N VAL A 978 44.20 -8.90 23.97
CA VAL A 978 44.03 -8.82 22.52
C VAL A 978 42.70 -9.45 22.10
N CYS A 979 42.10 -8.91 21.03
CA CYS A 979 40.84 -9.37 20.46
C CYS A 979 40.74 -8.95 18.99
N SER A 980 39.72 -9.44 18.28
CA SER A 980 39.45 -9.05 16.89
C SER A 980 38.56 -7.81 16.83
N ASP A 981 38.86 -6.88 15.91
CA ASP A 981 38.07 -5.65 15.74
C ASP A 981 36.60 -5.97 15.44
N GLY A 982 35.70 -5.31 16.16
CA GLY A 982 34.25 -5.53 16.06
C GLY A 982 33.69 -6.55 17.06
N ASP A 983 34.53 -7.31 17.77
CA ASP A 983 34.10 -8.17 18.87
C ASP A 983 33.59 -7.33 20.07
N THR A 984 32.65 -7.86 20.85
CA THR A 984 32.33 -7.32 22.18
C THR A 984 32.90 -8.22 23.27
N VAL A 985 33.85 -7.74 24.06
CA VAL A 985 34.51 -8.50 25.14
C VAL A 985 33.74 -8.34 26.45
N LYS A 986 33.41 -9.44 27.11
CA LYS A 986 32.68 -9.53 28.38
C LYS A 986 33.60 -10.04 29.50
N ALA A 987 33.49 -9.46 30.69
CA ALA A 987 34.26 -9.86 31.88
C ALA A 987 33.50 -10.87 32.75
N TYR A 988 34.22 -11.86 33.27
CA TYR A 988 33.70 -12.95 34.10
C TYR A 988 34.50 -13.08 35.40
N ARG A 989 33.83 -13.39 36.50
CA ARG A 989 34.43 -13.69 37.81
C ARG A 989 33.83 -14.97 38.38
N GLY A 990 34.67 -15.97 38.66
CA GLY A 990 34.19 -17.28 39.13
C GLY A 990 33.21 -17.96 38.15
N GLY A 991 33.36 -17.69 36.85
CA GLY A 991 32.47 -18.18 35.80
C GLY A 991 31.17 -17.39 35.61
N ILE A 992 30.90 -16.36 36.41
CA ILE A 992 29.69 -15.53 36.33
C ILE A 992 30.01 -14.21 35.61
N TYR A 993 29.17 -13.83 34.64
CA TYR A 993 29.29 -12.55 33.93
C TYR A 993 29.13 -11.37 34.91
N THR A 994 30.07 -10.43 34.90
CA THR A 994 30.10 -9.32 35.87
C THR A 994 29.19 -8.15 35.49
N GLY A 995 28.59 -8.18 34.30
CA GLY A 995 27.85 -7.05 33.73
C GLY A 995 28.74 -6.04 32.99
N VAL A 996 30.06 -6.25 32.95
CA VAL A 996 31.01 -5.36 32.29
C VAL A 996 31.41 -5.92 30.93
N SER A 997 31.24 -5.12 29.88
CA SER A 997 31.69 -5.43 28.52
C SER A 997 32.23 -4.20 27.81
N THR A 998 33.09 -4.41 26.80
CA THR A 998 33.62 -3.34 25.95
C THR A 998 33.74 -3.82 24.50
N ALA A 999 33.71 -2.91 23.53
CA ALA A 999 34.00 -3.25 22.14
C ALA A 999 35.52 -3.37 21.94
N CYS A 1000 35.94 -4.34 21.14
CA CYS A 1000 37.30 -4.45 20.66
C CYS A 1000 37.56 -3.41 19.56
N ALA A 1001 38.64 -2.64 19.70
CA ALA A 1001 39.04 -1.65 18.70
C ALA A 1001 40.56 -1.56 18.59
N GLY A 1002 41.09 -1.55 17.38
CA GLY A 1002 42.53 -1.55 17.12
C GLY A 1002 43.23 -2.85 17.56
N GLY A 1003 42.50 -3.96 17.68
CA GLY A 1003 43.02 -5.28 18.04
C GLY A 1003 43.19 -5.55 19.55
N ALA A 1004 42.71 -4.64 20.41
CA ALA A 1004 42.85 -4.77 21.87
C ALA A 1004 41.58 -4.34 22.62
N TYR A 1005 41.44 -4.85 23.85
CA TYR A 1005 40.40 -4.46 24.79
C TYR A 1005 40.99 -4.03 26.12
N SER A 1006 40.24 -3.18 26.83
CA SER A 1006 40.51 -2.78 28.21
C SER A 1006 39.19 -2.77 28.98
N LEU A 1007 39.12 -3.57 30.04
CA LEU A 1007 37.96 -3.71 30.93
C LEU A 1007 38.29 -3.13 32.30
N GLU A 1008 37.45 -2.24 32.79
CA GLU A 1008 37.59 -1.65 34.12
C GLU A 1008 36.60 -2.30 35.09
N LEU A 1009 37.12 -2.89 36.17
CA LEU A 1009 36.34 -3.63 37.17
C LEU A 1009 36.45 -2.94 38.52
N ALA A 1010 35.36 -2.32 38.95
CA ALA A 1010 35.25 -1.67 40.26
C ALA A 1010 34.58 -2.57 41.29
N GLY A 1011 34.93 -2.39 42.57
CA GLY A 1011 34.24 -3.02 43.70
C GLY A 1011 34.53 -4.52 43.85
N VAL A 1012 35.72 -4.96 43.45
CA VAL A 1012 36.20 -6.33 43.72
C VAL A 1012 36.61 -6.41 45.20
N GLY A 1013 36.03 -7.36 45.94
CA GLY A 1013 36.32 -7.54 47.37
C GLY A 1013 37.69 -8.16 47.65
N GLU A 1014 38.07 -8.22 48.93
CA GLU A 1014 39.29 -8.90 49.42
C GLU A 1014 39.36 -10.39 49.00
N GLY A 1015 40.59 -10.90 48.90
CA GLY A 1015 40.88 -12.31 48.63
C GLY A 1015 41.27 -12.62 47.18
N GLU A 1016 41.37 -13.91 46.89
CA GLU A 1016 41.76 -14.40 45.56
C GLU A 1016 40.55 -14.46 44.62
N HIS A 1017 40.65 -13.81 43.46
CA HIS A 1017 39.60 -13.77 42.44
C HIS A 1017 40.12 -14.30 41.12
N ALA A 1018 39.44 -15.30 40.56
CA ALA A 1018 39.70 -15.76 39.21
C ALA A 1018 38.87 -14.92 38.21
N PHE A 1019 39.56 -14.10 37.42
CA PHE A 1019 38.97 -13.31 36.34
C PHE A 1019 39.23 -13.92 34.98
N ALA A 1020 38.20 -13.97 34.16
CA ALA A 1020 38.29 -14.44 32.78
C ALA A 1020 37.51 -13.50 31.86
N VAL A 1021 37.70 -13.67 30.54
CA VAL A 1021 36.97 -12.89 29.54
C VAL A 1021 36.37 -13.81 28.47
N GLY A 1022 35.22 -13.40 27.92
CA GLY A 1022 34.61 -14.00 26.73
C GLY A 1022 34.38 -12.93 25.66
N ALA A 1023 34.20 -13.32 24.41
CA ALA A 1023 33.88 -12.41 23.31
C ALA A 1023 32.47 -12.66 22.78
N VAL A 1024 31.86 -11.65 22.16
CA VAL A 1024 30.68 -11.79 21.31
C VAL A 1024 31.08 -11.34 19.90
N ARG A 1025 31.07 -12.26 18.95
CA ARG A 1025 31.49 -12.03 17.56
C ARG A 1025 30.34 -12.34 16.62
N GLY A 1026 29.96 -11.40 15.76
CA GLY A 1026 28.83 -11.60 14.83
C GLY A 1026 27.51 -12.00 15.53
N GLY A 1027 27.30 -11.58 16.78
CA GLY A 1027 26.12 -11.94 17.60
C GLY A 1027 26.26 -13.24 18.41
N ILE A 1028 27.40 -13.92 18.37
CA ILE A 1028 27.65 -15.23 18.99
C ILE A 1028 28.59 -15.09 20.18
N GLU A 1029 28.22 -15.62 21.34
CA GLU A 1029 29.07 -15.61 22.53
C GLU A 1029 30.06 -16.78 22.54
N THR A 1030 31.35 -16.48 22.72
CA THR A 1030 32.42 -17.47 22.82
C THR A 1030 32.49 -18.08 24.22
N ALA A 1031 33.18 -19.21 24.35
CA ALA A 1031 33.48 -19.74 25.68
C ALA A 1031 34.37 -18.77 26.47
N VAL A 1032 34.16 -18.76 27.78
CA VAL A 1032 34.97 -17.96 28.71
C VAL A 1032 36.40 -18.50 28.69
N GLY A 1033 37.35 -17.62 28.39
CA GLY A 1033 38.77 -17.94 28.32
C GLY A 1033 39.38 -18.37 29.65
N PRO A 1034 40.64 -18.81 29.65
CA PRO A 1034 41.35 -19.13 30.89
C PRO A 1034 41.37 -17.93 31.84
N GLY A 1035 41.22 -18.21 33.13
CA GLY A 1035 41.23 -17.16 34.14
C GLY A 1035 42.65 -16.74 34.54
N THR A 1036 42.80 -15.47 34.89
CA THR A 1036 43.94 -14.95 35.65
C THR A 1036 43.51 -14.84 37.11
N SER A 1037 44.29 -15.45 38.00
CA SER A 1037 44.12 -15.23 39.44
C SER A 1037 44.68 -13.86 39.78
N VAL A 1038 43.85 -13.02 40.38
CA VAL A 1038 44.26 -11.74 40.95
C VAL A 1038 43.93 -11.79 42.43
N ARG A 1039 44.96 -11.69 43.27
CA ARG A 1039 44.77 -11.56 44.72
C ARG A 1039 44.56 -10.10 45.04
N ILE A 1040 43.31 -9.74 45.35
CA ILE A 1040 43.00 -8.45 45.94
C ILE A 1040 43.39 -8.55 47.40
N ASP A 1041 44.41 -7.80 47.77
CA ASP A 1041 44.89 -7.69 49.13
C ASP A 1041 45.02 -6.22 49.45
N ARG A 1042 44.10 -5.72 50.27
CA ARG A 1042 44.09 -4.33 50.77
C ARG A 1042 44.35 -4.31 52.27
N THR A 1043 44.76 -5.45 52.84
CA THR A 1043 44.98 -5.63 54.26
C THR A 1043 46.47 -5.41 54.56
N PRO A 1044 46.85 -4.31 55.23
CA PRO A 1044 48.25 -4.09 55.54
C PRO A 1044 48.81 -5.13 56.52
N PRO A 1045 50.09 -5.50 56.41
CA PRO A 1045 50.73 -6.40 57.37
C PRO A 1045 50.76 -5.76 58.76
N ASP A 1046 50.75 -6.60 59.79
CA ASP A 1046 51.00 -6.15 61.16
C ASP A 1046 52.40 -5.52 61.28
N ALA A 1047 52.55 -4.61 62.23
CA ALA A 1047 53.83 -3.93 62.46
C ALA A 1047 54.93 -4.96 62.81
N PRO A 1048 56.08 -4.96 62.10
CA PRO A 1048 57.16 -5.91 62.35
C PRO A 1048 57.80 -5.65 63.72
N THR A 1049 58.37 -6.69 64.33
CA THR A 1049 59.23 -6.53 65.49
C THR A 1049 60.68 -6.34 65.04
N VAL A 1050 61.45 -5.56 65.81
CA VAL A 1050 62.90 -5.41 65.63
C VAL A 1050 63.58 -6.00 66.85
N ARG A 1051 64.57 -6.86 66.61
CA ARG A 1051 65.42 -7.51 67.60
C ARG A 1051 66.86 -7.14 67.29
N LEU A 1052 67.48 -6.42 68.23
CA LEU A 1052 68.91 -6.12 68.19
C LEU A 1052 69.71 -7.38 68.53
N PRO A 1053 70.97 -7.49 68.07
CA PRO A 1053 71.89 -8.48 68.60
C PRO A 1053 72.19 -8.17 70.07
N ASP A 1054 72.61 -9.20 70.83
CA ASP A 1054 72.91 -9.06 72.27
C ASP A 1054 74.02 -8.02 72.55
N VAL A 1055 74.90 -7.78 71.58
CA VAL A 1055 75.94 -6.75 71.61
C VAL A 1055 75.97 -6.01 70.27
N VAL A 1056 75.96 -4.67 70.33
CA VAL A 1056 76.17 -3.78 69.17
C VAL A 1056 77.43 -2.97 69.42
N ASP A 1057 78.52 -3.34 68.75
CA ASP A 1057 79.89 -2.85 68.98
C ASP A 1057 80.54 -2.31 67.68
N ALA A 1058 79.75 -2.24 66.60
CA ALA A 1058 80.05 -1.55 65.35
C ALA A 1058 78.81 -0.75 64.88
N PRO A 1059 78.96 0.35 64.12
CA PRO A 1059 77.82 1.09 63.58
C PRO A 1059 77.13 0.29 62.48
N GLN A 1060 77.86 -0.66 61.88
CA GLN A 1060 77.36 -1.68 60.99
C GLN A 1060 77.10 -2.97 61.77
N PHE A 1061 75.84 -3.38 61.87
CA PHE A 1061 75.44 -4.58 62.60
C PHE A 1061 74.22 -5.23 61.97
N THR A 1062 74.04 -6.52 62.24
CA THR A 1062 72.88 -7.29 61.78
C THR A 1062 71.75 -7.17 62.80
N VAL A 1063 70.60 -6.70 62.36
CA VAL A 1063 69.35 -6.75 63.14
C VAL A 1063 68.46 -7.83 62.56
N GLY A 1064 67.64 -8.43 63.40
CA GLY A 1064 66.60 -9.34 62.96
C GLY A 1064 65.26 -9.02 63.58
N GLY A 1065 64.29 -9.90 63.42
CA GLY A 1065 62.98 -9.73 64.03
C GLY A 1065 61.96 -10.63 63.38
N THR A 1066 60.70 -10.43 63.77
CA THR A 1066 59.56 -11.11 63.16
C THR A 1066 58.74 -10.12 62.35
N ALA A 1067 58.30 -10.54 61.18
CA ALA A 1067 57.24 -9.88 60.42
C ALA A 1067 56.28 -10.95 59.91
N GLU A 1068 55.23 -10.55 59.21
CA GLU A 1068 54.47 -11.50 58.40
C GLU A 1068 55.42 -12.22 57.43
N ALA A 1069 55.24 -13.54 57.28
CA ALA A 1069 56.07 -14.35 56.40
C ALA A 1069 56.10 -13.75 54.98
N ASP A 1070 57.27 -13.76 54.36
CA ASP A 1070 57.53 -13.18 53.03
C ASP A 1070 57.31 -11.66 52.89
N ALA A 1071 56.99 -10.92 53.96
CA ALA A 1071 56.90 -9.46 53.90
C ALA A 1071 58.29 -8.81 53.70
N ASP A 1072 58.33 -7.72 52.92
CA ASP A 1072 59.55 -6.92 52.81
C ASP A 1072 59.60 -5.95 53.97
N VAL A 1073 60.60 -6.12 54.82
CA VAL A 1073 60.86 -5.26 55.97
C VAL A 1073 61.89 -4.22 55.58
N VAL A 1074 61.47 -2.95 55.66
CA VAL A 1074 62.40 -1.82 55.60
C VAL A 1074 62.63 -1.34 57.02
N VAL A 1075 63.87 -1.46 57.48
CA VAL A 1075 64.32 -0.86 58.72
C VAL A 1075 64.79 0.55 58.42
N LEU A 1076 64.24 1.52 59.15
CA LEU A 1076 64.55 2.93 59.02
C LEU A 1076 65.33 3.38 60.26
N ALA A 1077 66.47 4.01 60.01
CA ALA A 1077 67.21 4.82 60.96
C ALA A 1077 66.73 6.26 60.79
N GLY A 1078 65.87 6.73 61.70
CA GLY A 1078 65.12 7.97 61.50
C GLY A 1078 64.23 7.90 60.25
N ALA A 1079 64.53 8.73 59.24
CA ALA A 1079 63.83 8.72 57.95
C ALA A 1079 64.60 7.99 56.82
N GLN A 1080 65.82 7.50 57.09
CA GLN A 1080 66.69 6.90 56.08
C GLN A 1080 66.63 5.36 56.13
N PRO A 1081 66.70 4.65 55.00
CA PRO A 1081 66.80 3.18 54.98
C PRO A 1081 68.10 2.71 55.65
N PHE A 1082 67.99 2.02 56.78
CA PHE A 1082 69.11 1.39 57.47
C PHE A 1082 69.51 0.09 56.76
N CYS A 1083 68.53 -0.81 56.62
CA CYS A 1083 68.65 -2.00 55.79
C CYS A 1083 67.26 -2.50 55.41
N SER A 1084 67.20 -3.39 54.43
CA SER A 1084 66.00 -4.14 54.11
C SER A 1084 66.27 -5.63 54.13
N ALA A 1085 65.27 -6.38 54.58
CA ALA A 1085 65.27 -7.83 54.59
C ALA A 1085 63.90 -8.34 54.18
N ARG A 1086 63.85 -9.57 53.68
CA ARG A 1086 62.60 -10.32 53.59
C ARG A 1086 62.49 -11.27 54.77
N ALA A 1087 61.31 -11.34 55.36
CA ALA A 1087 60.98 -12.37 56.33
C ALA A 1087 60.87 -13.73 55.64
N ASP A 1088 61.49 -14.75 56.24
CA ASP A 1088 61.41 -16.12 55.76
C ASP A 1088 60.01 -16.73 55.97
N GLU A 1089 59.83 -18.00 55.58
CA GLU A 1089 58.57 -18.75 55.70
C GLU A 1089 58.08 -18.89 57.16
N GLN A 1090 58.95 -18.65 58.16
CA GLN A 1090 58.59 -18.63 59.57
C GLN A 1090 58.36 -17.20 60.11
N GLY A 1091 58.49 -16.19 59.27
CA GLY A 1091 58.35 -14.78 59.62
C GLY A 1091 59.63 -14.15 60.18
N GLU A 1092 60.75 -14.87 60.26
CA GLU A 1092 62.01 -14.32 60.77
C GLU A 1092 62.78 -13.62 59.64
N TRP A 1093 63.32 -12.44 59.92
CA TRP A 1093 64.15 -11.71 58.97
C TRP A 1093 65.45 -11.28 59.64
N SER A 1094 66.48 -11.05 58.83
CA SER A 1094 67.67 -10.33 59.27
C SER A 1094 68.32 -9.55 58.13
N CYS A 1095 68.83 -8.35 58.45
CA CYS A 1095 69.69 -7.59 57.55
C CYS A 1095 70.76 -6.84 58.32
N ALA A 1096 71.89 -6.62 57.64
CA ALA A 1096 72.93 -5.74 58.13
C ALA A 1096 72.79 -4.37 57.47
N GLY A 1097 72.86 -3.33 58.29
CA GLY A 1097 72.87 -1.93 57.86
C GLY A 1097 73.88 -1.15 58.67
N ASP A 1098 74.13 0.10 58.27
CA ASP A 1098 74.92 1.06 59.04
C ASP A 1098 73.97 2.09 59.67
N LEU A 1099 74.04 2.25 61.00
CA LEU A 1099 73.17 3.15 61.76
C LEU A 1099 73.52 4.62 61.49
N GLY A 1100 74.72 4.87 60.94
CA GLY A 1100 75.26 6.19 60.74
C GLY A 1100 75.32 6.96 62.06
N GLY A 1101 74.49 7.98 62.19
CA GLY A 1101 74.37 8.82 63.40
C GLY A 1101 73.00 8.76 64.10
N GLU A 1102 72.09 7.90 63.63
CA GLU A 1102 70.75 7.77 64.19
C GLU A 1102 70.76 6.96 65.50
N ARG A 1103 69.68 7.05 66.28
CA ARG A 1103 69.61 6.45 67.63
C ARG A 1103 68.43 5.50 67.84
N SER A 1104 67.61 5.30 66.83
CA SER A 1104 66.53 4.33 66.90
C SER A 1104 66.29 3.73 65.53
N LEU A 1105 65.87 2.46 65.56
CA LEU A 1105 65.40 1.74 64.39
C LEU A 1105 63.89 1.57 64.51
N SER A 1106 63.17 1.90 63.46
CA SER A 1106 61.78 1.46 63.30
C SER A 1106 61.71 0.59 62.07
N ALA A 1107 60.86 -0.42 62.08
CA ALA A 1107 60.65 -1.25 60.91
C ALA A 1107 59.22 -1.06 60.40
N ARG A 1108 59.07 -1.03 59.08
CA ARG A 1108 57.78 -1.16 58.41
C ARG A 1108 57.84 -2.38 57.53
N ALA A 1109 56.78 -3.17 57.58
CA ALA A 1109 56.57 -4.24 56.65
C ALA A 1109 55.67 -3.74 55.52
N SER A 1110 56.02 -4.08 54.29
CA SER A 1110 55.08 -4.09 53.19
C SER A 1110 54.85 -5.52 52.74
N ASP A 1111 53.60 -5.87 52.55
CA ASP A 1111 53.23 -7.15 51.95
C ASP A 1111 53.50 -7.15 50.44
N ALA A 1112 53.15 -8.25 49.78
CA ALA A 1112 53.33 -8.42 48.35
C ALA A 1112 52.46 -7.46 47.50
N ALA A 1113 51.24 -7.10 47.94
CA ALA A 1113 50.36 -6.10 47.28
C ALA A 1113 50.83 -4.66 47.49
N GLY A 1114 51.91 -4.48 48.26
CA GLY A 1114 52.48 -3.21 48.64
C GLY A 1114 51.64 -2.44 49.65
N ASN A 1115 50.71 -3.09 50.36
CA ASN A 1115 50.10 -2.46 51.51
C ASN A 1115 51.21 -2.25 52.54
N VAL A 1116 51.31 -1.02 53.05
CA VAL A 1116 52.32 -0.67 54.05
C VAL A 1116 51.67 -0.72 55.41
N GLY A 1117 52.12 -1.65 56.23
CA GLY A 1117 51.71 -1.80 57.61
C GLY A 1117 52.11 -0.59 58.47
N ALA A 1118 51.54 -0.52 59.66
CA ALA A 1118 52.01 0.44 60.64
C ALA A 1118 53.49 0.22 60.94
N ALA A 1119 54.23 1.30 61.23
CA ALA A 1119 55.59 1.18 61.72
C ALA A 1119 55.61 0.52 63.10
N SER A 1120 56.63 -0.28 63.36
CA SER A 1120 56.99 -0.65 64.72
C SER A 1120 57.20 0.62 65.55
N ALA A 1121 56.98 0.52 66.86
CA ALA A 1121 57.50 1.54 67.76
C ALA A 1121 59.02 1.68 67.53
N PRO A 1122 59.59 2.91 67.54
CA PRO A 1122 61.03 3.10 67.42
C PRO A 1122 61.75 2.38 68.56
N LEU A 1123 62.64 1.45 68.20
CA LEU A 1123 63.49 0.74 69.13
C LEU A 1123 64.80 1.52 69.29
N PRO A 1124 65.13 2.03 70.48
CA PRO A 1124 66.40 2.73 70.70
C PRO A 1124 67.59 1.77 70.53
N VAL A 1125 68.65 2.24 69.89
CA VAL A 1125 69.93 1.52 69.75
C VAL A 1125 71.01 2.26 70.52
N GLU A 1126 71.66 1.55 71.42
CA GLU A 1126 72.84 2.01 72.14
C GLU A 1126 74.03 1.18 71.66
N TRP A 1127 75.03 1.84 71.05
CA TRP A 1127 76.29 1.19 70.68
C TRP A 1127 77.45 2.05 71.17
N ASP A 1128 78.44 1.43 71.80
CA ASP A 1128 79.56 2.10 72.46
C ASP A 1128 80.87 1.81 71.73
N ARG A 1129 81.56 2.85 71.25
CA ARG A 1129 82.84 2.73 70.54
C ARG A 1129 83.97 2.47 71.54
N VAL A 1130 84.16 1.22 71.95
CA VAL A 1130 85.33 0.85 72.74
C VAL A 1130 86.48 0.48 71.80
N PHE A 1131 87.28 1.48 71.39
CA PHE A 1131 88.60 1.23 70.82
C PHE A 1131 89.56 0.76 71.93
N ALA A 1132 90.14 -0.42 71.72
CA ALA A 1132 91.31 -0.90 72.42
C ALA A 1132 92.57 -0.37 71.71
N ASP A 1133 93.17 0.68 72.24
CA ASP A 1133 94.61 0.95 72.13
C ASP A 1133 95.17 1.26 73.54
N GLY A 1134 96.01 0.37 74.06
CA GLY A 1134 96.78 0.64 75.27
C GLY A 1134 98.13 1.28 74.94
N PHE A 1135 98.44 2.46 75.51
CA PHE A 1135 99.53 2.70 76.49
C PHE A 1135 99.77 4.21 76.80
N ASP A 1136 100.00 4.47 78.09
CA ASP A 1136 100.59 5.62 78.82
C ASP A 1136 100.12 7.08 78.62
N GLY A 1137 99.65 7.67 79.73
CA GLY A 1137 99.43 9.10 79.96
C GLY A 1137 98.37 9.39 81.00
#